data_AF-A0A2R6Y166-F1
#
_entry.id   AF-A0A2R6Y166-F1
#
_cell.length_a   1.000
_cell.length_b   1.000
_cell.length_c   1.000
_cell.angle_alpha   90.00
_cell.angle_beta   90.00
_cell.angle_gamma   90.00
#
_symmetry.space_group_name_H-M   'P 1'
#
loop_
_entity.id
_entity.type
_entity.pdbx_description
1 polymer ?
#
loop_
_entity_poly.entity_id
_entity_poly.type
_entity_poly.pdbx_seq_one_letter_code
_entity_poly.pdbx_strand_id
1 'polypeptide(L)'
;MNIHQVKKWWIDRTLFVQWRRNVVCKSEERAYGESQPNRGARVWTTIGVFLLWLPILFFTGTIVQAEGTLLDPDQFLTPEEEQEITELLQSFSYPLTLQLVENAHGAMPDWFDQLVREHRLEQDALFVLYLGEDQSFWPYVGADWETHGYDAIWLKDKLNQFASPALKSDGLARSLTMLLYELPADLPWTMEGNTPPVSSEQTLQTGVSGTEGTTAHAGGRRFAPGWIGWGAIILSLLLIISLIYLLFYRRRLRNEMHVLKTLLQAKEADLAALSDHVKQLKRLRDDEEGTAHDAVEMNRQSALEHLLDQYQKRVLPDMYEALDQAALRLRALNVFAAADDIAYVKEEAGTFHEFLQRVAKETRFERTDGHKDSKGSSDREESVEHAIRIDHHDRMDHHDRMDRHERVDRHERVDRTERIDRTKRMQHDEMVDHDEHADHIERKEAAALITPRPPLSTVPEGERRDVSGEKANVEKIMNDVGTVNIEERAGDGKTPHMRKDAVDGVTVDEEVRQAGEVVKVGVIADSAEYIAIKEKLQTRQARLETLLSGMAGQSGMSFQRLRQMLKELRERSERLIQTIEERRQSIDGRANGLMEHMDAPVIDEGASFQTSLQVLESAYQKLEEELLAGDRLIEKIELRLPEQMKALEMRYHGMVSKASFANAPLFERELKAIKSRWHALIPLWAEGAFDTVEGEIQGIESSLSSLSTLLDEEETLRRGVDLALEQYTVREAALRHMLTQFTERSKKLERVMDVAGTDLWQSIKDFEKRLEKMQSQRKMCQHYIEEARFQLAEAVLETVKEATQESEEHAEKLEILLGELEGFEKYAQSALRRYDDRLLEVKQNMARHFLTAEMLSVEAERDEAERALDALRLLLDRFPLPYQAVKEAFSVAEASVERYVTRATQTLDHARYAEMVIHRLNRFRLHDPYIGRYVMQAENCFRDRTFEKARFYAEKAWAEAEKRKKLEDRAK
;
A
#
# COMPACT_ATOMS: atom_id res chain seq x y z
N MET A 1 27.88 0.93 31.50
CA MET A 1 28.62 -0.31 31.11
C MET A 1 29.72 0.05 30.11
N ASN A 2 30.79 -0.74 30.00
CA ASN A 2 32.02 -0.31 29.30
C ASN A 2 32.13 -0.88 27.87
N ILE A 3 32.40 -0.01 26.89
CA ILE A 3 32.37 -0.27 25.42
C ILE A 3 33.29 -1.43 24.98
N HIS A 4 34.31 -1.77 25.77
CA HIS A 4 35.19 -2.92 25.50
C HIS A 4 34.51 -4.30 25.55
N GLN A 5 33.40 -4.48 26.29
CA GLN A 5 32.71 -5.77 26.32
C GLN A 5 31.91 -6.05 25.03
N VAL A 6 31.35 -5.01 24.40
CA VAL A 6 30.60 -5.14 23.13
C VAL A 6 31.52 -5.56 21.99
N LYS A 7 32.75 -5.01 21.91
CA LYS A 7 33.74 -5.43 20.90
C LYS A 7 34.16 -6.89 21.04
N LYS A 8 34.24 -7.44 22.27
CA LYS A 8 34.59 -8.85 22.47
C LYS A 8 33.48 -9.79 21.96
N TRP A 9 32.21 -9.47 22.25
CA TRP A 9 31.06 -10.25 21.80
C TRP A 9 30.89 -10.28 20.26
N TRP A 10 31.31 -9.21 19.57
CA TRP A 10 31.25 -9.14 18.10
C TRP A 10 32.34 -10.00 17.42
N ILE A 11 33.51 -10.16 18.05
CA ILE A 11 34.63 -10.95 17.51
C ILE A 11 34.40 -12.47 17.65
N ASP A 12 33.75 -12.92 18.72
CA ASP A 12 33.44 -14.35 18.88
C ASP A 12 32.37 -14.84 17.86
N ARG A 13 31.58 -13.92 17.28
CA ARG A 13 30.51 -14.25 16.33
C ARG A 13 30.98 -14.43 14.87
N THR A 14 32.12 -13.85 14.49
CA THR A 14 32.70 -14.03 13.13
C THR A 14 33.44 -15.36 12.96
N LEU A 15 33.92 -15.98 14.05
CA LEU A 15 34.60 -17.28 14.01
C LEU A 15 33.68 -18.45 13.61
N PHE A 16 32.36 -18.33 13.82
CA PHE A 16 31.39 -19.38 13.44
C PHE A 16 31.22 -19.52 11.91
N VAL A 17 31.50 -18.47 11.14
CA VAL A 17 31.43 -18.48 9.67
C VAL A 17 32.67 -19.16 9.04
N GLN A 18 33.82 -19.11 9.71
CA GLN A 18 35.05 -19.77 9.24
C GLN A 18 35.02 -21.30 9.43
N TRP A 19 34.29 -21.83 10.41
CA TRP A 19 34.19 -23.28 10.63
C TRP A 19 33.49 -24.00 9.47
N ARG A 20 32.44 -23.39 8.88
CA ARG A 20 31.66 -23.99 7.78
C ARG A 20 32.46 -24.12 6.46
N ARG A 21 33.56 -23.37 6.29
CA ARG A 21 34.42 -23.41 5.09
C ARG A 21 35.52 -24.49 5.17
N ASN A 22 35.83 -25.02 6.35
CA ASN A 22 36.88 -26.02 6.57
C ASN A 22 36.39 -27.49 6.63
N VAL A 23 35.09 -27.74 6.52
CA VAL A 23 34.51 -29.10 6.54
C VAL A 23 34.37 -29.71 5.13
N VAL A 24 34.44 -28.89 4.06
CA VAL A 24 34.24 -29.35 2.67
C VAL A 24 35.54 -29.78 1.96
N CYS A 25 36.71 -29.32 2.40
CA CYS A 25 38.00 -29.63 1.75
C CYS A 25 38.84 -30.67 2.51
N LYS A 26 38.23 -31.70 3.11
CA LYS A 26 38.98 -32.70 3.91
C LYS A 26 38.49 -34.15 3.84
N SER A 27 37.97 -34.57 2.68
CA SER A 27 37.55 -35.97 2.43
C SER A 27 38.32 -36.71 1.33
N GLU A 28 39.27 -36.09 0.61
CA GLU A 28 40.01 -36.75 -0.49
C GLU A 28 41.41 -37.29 -0.12
N GLU A 29 41.96 -36.97 1.05
CA GLU A 29 43.26 -37.53 1.50
C GLU A 29 43.10 -38.49 2.68
N ARG A 30 42.85 -39.78 2.38
CA ARG A 30 43.27 -40.98 3.16
C ARG A 30 42.68 -42.28 2.60
N ALA A 31 43.36 -42.89 1.62
CA ALA A 31 43.23 -44.34 1.33
C ALA A 31 44.37 -44.87 0.42
N TYR A 32 45.61 -44.88 0.92
CA TYR A 32 46.65 -45.80 0.43
C TYR A 32 47.06 -46.68 1.60
N GLY A 33 46.87 -48.00 1.48
CA GLY A 33 47.12 -48.97 2.54
C GLY A 33 46.40 -50.30 2.26
N GLU A 34 47.17 -51.34 1.97
CA GLU A 34 46.68 -52.66 1.54
C GLU A 34 46.04 -53.45 2.70
N SER A 35 44.97 -54.22 2.43
CA SER A 35 44.97 -55.69 2.65
C SER A 35 43.58 -56.35 2.45
N GLN A 36 43.46 -57.10 1.34
CA GLN A 36 42.69 -58.35 1.16
C GLN A 36 41.14 -58.36 1.38
N PRO A 37 40.41 -59.32 0.78
CA PRO A 37 39.01 -59.10 0.41
C PRO A 37 37.97 -59.87 1.24
N ASN A 38 36.74 -59.37 1.31
CA ASN A 38 35.57 -60.25 1.38
C ASN A 38 34.26 -59.66 0.82
N ARG A 39 33.72 -60.39 -0.17
CA ARG A 39 32.35 -60.53 -0.67
C ARG A 39 31.26 -59.65 0.00
N GLY A 40 30.79 -58.61 -0.71
CA GLY A 40 29.58 -57.85 -0.34
C GLY A 40 28.89 -57.05 -1.47
N ALA A 41 29.59 -56.73 -2.57
CA ALA A 41 29.14 -55.74 -3.55
C ALA A 41 28.59 -56.32 -4.87
N ARG A 42 27.54 -57.17 -4.82
CA ARG A 42 26.87 -57.70 -6.04
C ARG A 42 25.33 -57.72 -6.01
N VAL A 43 24.69 -57.03 -5.08
CA VAL A 43 23.21 -56.96 -4.98
C VAL A 43 22.63 -55.59 -5.35
N TRP A 44 23.42 -54.51 -5.26
CA TRP A 44 22.93 -53.14 -5.46
C TRP A 44 22.96 -52.63 -6.91
N THR A 45 23.72 -53.26 -7.81
CA THR A 45 23.79 -52.86 -9.23
C THR A 45 22.68 -53.45 -10.10
N THR A 46 22.03 -54.54 -9.68
CA THR A 46 20.97 -55.20 -10.47
C THR A 46 19.59 -54.57 -10.27
N ILE A 47 19.36 -53.88 -9.16
CA ILE A 47 18.07 -53.21 -8.87
C ILE A 47 18.01 -51.83 -9.56
N GLY A 48 19.13 -51.12 -9.66
CA GLY A 48 19.21 -49.79 -10.28
C GLY A 48 19.04 -49.76 -11.81
N VAL A 49 19.23 -50.89 -12.50
CA VAL A 49 19.13 -50.97 -13.98
C VAL A 49 17.74 -51.42 -14.44
N PHE A 50 16.98 -52.14 -13.61
CA PHE A 50 15.66 -52.66 -13.98
C PHE A 50 14.52 -51.62 -13.89
N LEU A 51 14.73 -50.52 -13.15
CA LEU A 51 13.77 -49.42 -12.99
C LEU A 51 13.89 -48.31 -14.05
N LEU A 52 14.88 -48.41 -14.96
CA LEU A 52 15.17 -47.38 -15.98
C LEU A 52 14.71 -47.74 -17.41
N TRP A 53 14.07 -48.90 -17.60
CA TRP A 53 13.69 -49.42 -18.93
C TRP A 53 12.20 -49.75 -19.11
N LEU A 54 11.37 -49.49 -18.09
CA LEU A 54 9.95 -49.86 -18.08
C LEU A 54 8.93 -48.88 -18.73
N PRO A 55 9.25 -47.65 -19.20
CA PRO A 55 8.27 -46.81 -19.90
C PRO A 55 8.10 -47.05 -21.41
N ILE A 56 8.98 -47.82 -22.07
CA ILE A 56 9.18 -47.72 -23.54
C ILE A 56 8.37 -48.73 -24.39
N LEU A 57 7.57 -49.62 -23.78
CA LEU A 57 6.95 -50.76 -24.48
C LEU A 57 5.41 -50.86 -24.42
N PHE A 58 4.70 -49.76 -24.15
CA PHE A 58 3.21 -49.77 -24.08
C PHE A 58 2.47 -48.73 -24.94
N PHE A 59 3.15 -47.93 -25.76
CA PHE A 59 2.52 -46.91 -26.62
C PHE A 59 2.67 -47.22 -28.12
N THR A 60 1.90 -48.19 -28.61
CA THR A 60 1.56 -48.33 -30.04
C THR A 60 0.08 -48.71 -30.22
N GLY A 61 -0.80 -47.98 -29.55
CA GLY A 61 -2.20 -47.84 -29.96
C GLY A 61 -2.36 -46.46 -30.57
N THR A 62 -2.40 -46.36 -31.90
CA THR A 62 -2.73 -45.09 -32.57
C THR A 62 -4.21 -44.82 -32.37
N ILE A 63 -4.54 -44.08 -31.31
CA ILE A 63 -5.84 -43.41 -31.19
C ILE A 63 -5.89 -42.43 -32.35
N VAL A 64 -6.87 -42.58 -33.24
CA VAL A 64 -7.18 -41.58 -34.25
C VAL A 64 -7.80 -40.41 -33.49
N GLN A 65 -7.02 -39.35 -33.25
CA GLN A 65 -7.58 -38.11 -32.72
C GLN A 65 -8.59 -37.59 -33.74
N ALA A 66 -9.83 -37.40 -33.32
CA ALA A 66 -10.84 -36.75 -34.14
C ALA A 66 -10.51 -35.25 -34.17
N GLU A 67 -9.95 -34.79 -35.28
CA GLU A 67 -9.56 -33.39 -35.49
C GLU A 67 -10.80 -32.48 -35.47
N GLY A 68 -10.67 -31.31 -34.83
CA GLY A 68 -11.72 -30.28 -34.88
C GLY A 68 -11.97 -29.83 -36.32
N THR A 69 -13.25 -29.62 -36.66
CA THR A 69 -13.69 -29.45 -38.06
C THR A 69 -14.56 -28.21 -38.23
N LEU A 70 -14.18 -27.35 -39.16
CA LEU A 70 -14.96 -26.19 -39.60
C LEU A 70 -15.70 -26.54 -40.89
N LEU A 71 -16.98 -26.20 -40.95
CA LEU A 71 -17.84 -26.37 -42.12
C LEU A 71 -18.51 -25.02 -42.45
N ASP A 72 -17.96 -24.28 -43.40
CA ASP A 72 -18.51 -23.00 -43.89
C ASP A 72 -18.97 -23.11 -45.37
N PRO A 73 -20.07 -23.83 -45.66
CA PRO A 73 -20.60 -23.98 -47.02
C PRO A 73 -21.00 -22.66 -47.68
N ASP A 74 -21.38 -21.65 -46.90
CA ASP A 74 -21.95 -20.38 -47.37
C ASP A 74 -20.92 -19.22 -47.37
N GLN A 75 -19.67 -19.48 -47.00
CA GLN A 75 -18.54 -18.53 -47.03
C GLN A 75 -18.76 -17.29 -46.14
N PHE A 76 -19.17 -17.53 -44.90
CA PHE A 76 -19.28 -16.50 -43.86
C PHE A 76 -17.92 -15.92 -43.43
N LEU A 77 -16.86 -16.71 -43.52
CA LEU A 77 -15.50 -16.36 -43.17
C LEU A 77 -14.68 -16.07 -44.43
N THR A 78 -13.76 -15.11 -44.34
CA THR A 78 -12.70 -15.00 -45.34
C THR A 78 -11.74 -16.19 -45.22
N PRO A 79 -10.99 -16.57 -46.28
CA PRO A 79 -10.06 -17.70 -46.21
C PRO A 79 -8.96 -17.55 -45.14
N GLU A 80 -8.63 -16.32 -44.73
CA GLU A 80 -7.68 -16.05 -43.65
C GLU A 80 -8.32 -16.33 -42.27
N GLU A 81 -9.58 -15.93 -42.06
CA GLU A 81 -10.35 -16.22 -40.84
C GLU A 81 -10.74 -17.70 -40.74
N GLU A 82 -11.07 -18.34 -41.86
CA GLU A 82 -11.33 -19.78 -41.96
C GLU A 82 -10.08 -20.58 -41.52
N GLN A 83 -8.90 -20.16 -41.97
CA GLN A 83 -7.64 -20.76 -41.53
C GLN A 83 -7.37 -20.52 -40.04
N GLU A 84 -7.51 -19.28 -39.52
CA GLU A 84 -7.30 -18.98 -38.10
C GLU A 84 -8.23 -19.83 -37.20
N ILE A 85 -9.51 -19.90 -37.55
CA ILE A 85 -10.51 -20.68 -36.77
C ILE A 85 -10.26 -22.18 -36.90
N THR A 86 -9.81 -22.67 -38.06
CA THR A 86 -9.43 -24.08 -38.24
C THR A 86 -8.18 -24.44 -37.42
N GLU A 87 -7.15 -23.59 -37.40
CA GLU A 87 -5.96 -23.79 -36.55
C GLU A 87 -6.32 -23.79 -35.06
N LEU A 88 -7.23 -22.90 -34.63
CA LEU A 88 -7.77 -22.92 -33.27
C LEU A 88 -8.55 -24.20 -32.96
N LEU A 89 -9.45 -24.65 -33.85
CA LEU A 89 -10.21 -25.89 -33.69
C LEU A 89 -9.30 -27.12 -33.62
N GLN A 90 -8.22 -27.18 -34.41
CA GLN A 90 -7.22 -28.25 -34.38
C GLN A 90 -6.38 -28.26 -33.10
N SER A 91 -6.32 -27.14 -32.35
CA SER A 91 -5.64 -27.10 -31.05
C SER A 91 -6.44 -27.76 -29.90
N PHE A 92 -7.73 -28.02 -30.10
CA PHE A 92 -8.56 -28.70 -29.11
C PHE A 92 -8.21 -30.20 -29.00
N SER A 93 -8.15 -30.71 -27.78
CA SER A 93 -7.96 -32.15 -27.50
C SER A 93 -9.24 -32.97 -27.65
N TYR A 94 -10.32 -32.37 -28.18
CA TYR A 94 -11.68 -32.92 -28.22
C TYR A 94 -12.33 -32.62 -29.59
N PRO A 95 -13.18 -33.51 -30.12
CA PRO A 95 -13.89 -33.27 -31.37
C PRO A 95 -14.93 -32.15 -31.20
N LEU A 96 -14.54 -30.94 -31.58
CA LEU A 96 -15.42 -29.78 -31.73
C LEU A 96 -15.65 -29.54 -33.23
N THR A 97 -16.90 -29.66 -33.65
CA THR A 97 -17.33 -29.38 -35.02
C THR A 97 -18.15 -28.10 -35.05
N LEU A 98 -17.75 -27.15 -35.89
CA LEU A 98 -18.42 -25.86 -36.03
C LEU A 98 -18.96 -25.72 -37.46
N GLN A 99 -20.25 -25.44 -37.59
CA GLN A 99 -20.89 -25.30 -38.90
C GLN A 99 -21.61 -23.96 -39.02
N LEU A 100 -21.40 -23.28 -40.14
CA LEU A 100 -21.96 -21.98 -40.47
C LEU A 100 -22.96 -22.16 -41.61
N VAL A 101 -24.21 -21.73 -41.45
CA VAL A 101 -25.25 -21.85 -42.51
C VAL A 101 -26.07 -20.56 -42.58
N GLU A 102 -26.39 -20.10 -43.78
CA GLU A 102 -27.11 -18.84 -43.98
C GLU A 102 -28.56 -18.96 -43.53
N ASN A 103 -29.28 -19.97 -44.03
CA ASN A 103 -30.71 -20.16 -43.79
C ASN A 103 -31.03 -21.62 -43.45
N ALA A 104 -31.83 -21.85 -42.42
CA ALA A 104 -32.29 -23.19 -42.06
C ALA A 104 -33.34 -23.73 -43.05
N HIS A 105 -33.12 -24.92 -43.60
CA HIS A 105 -34.05 -25.54 -44.55
C HIS A 105 -35.20 -26.31 -43.87
N GLY A 106 -35.94 -25.65 -42.96
CA GLY A 106 -37.14 -26.22 -42.35
C GLY A 106 -37.45 -25.72 -40.95
N ALA A 107 -38.21 -26.51 -40.19
CA ALA A 107 -38.41 -26.26 -38.76
C ALA A 107 -37.10 -26.55 -38.01
N MET A 108 -36.57 -25.53 -37.33
CA MET A 108 -35.21 -25.56 -36.78
C MET A 108 -34.86 -26.79 -35.93
N PRO A 109 -35.71 -27.26 -34.98
CA PRO A 109 -35.39 -28.44 -34.16
C PRO A 109 -35.25 -29.72 -34.99
N ASP A 110 -36.20 -29.98 -35.89
CA ASP A 110 -36.20 -31.21 -36.70
C ASP A 110 -35.00 -31.26 -37.67
N TRP A 111 -34.62 -30.10 -38.23
CA TRP A 111 -33.49 -29.98 -39.14
C TRP A 111 -32.15 -30.08 -38.39
N PHE A 112 -32.02 -29.46 -37.22
CA PHE A 112 -30.84 -29.58 -36.37
C PHE A 112 -30.61 -31.04 -35.91
N ASP A 113 -31.66 -31.72 -35.45
CA ASP A 113 -31.62 -33.14 -35.10
C ASP A 113 -31.28 -34.04 -36.30
N GLN A 114 -31.69 -33.66 -37.52
CA GLN A 114 -31.27 -34.36 -38.74
C GLN A 114 -29.76 -34.17 -38.99
N LEU A 115 -29.25 -32.94 -38.85
CA LEU A 115 -27.85 -32.58 -39.08
C LEU A 115 -26.90 -33.30 -38.10
N VAL A 116 -27.26 -33.36 -36.81
CA VAL A 116 -26.54 -34.13 -35.78
C VAL A 116 -26.42 -35.62 -36.16
N ARG A 117 -27.50 -36.21 -36.69
CA ARG A 117 -27.54 -37.62 -37.15
C ARG A 117 -26.77 -37.84 -38.46
N GLU A 118 -26.79 -36.90 -39.39
CA GLU A 118 -26.05 -36.99 -40.65
C GLU A 118 -24.54 -36.97 -40.42
N HIS A 119 -24.05 -36.11 -39.51
CA HIS A 119 -22.65 -36.06 -39.10
C HIS A 119 -22.24 -37.14 -38.09
N ARG A 120 -23.18 -37.97 -37.61
CA ARG A 120 -22.98 -39.06 -36.65
C ARG A 120 -22.36 -38.63 -35.31
N LEU A 121 -22.76 -37.44 -34.85
CA LEU A 121 -22.25 -36.80 -33.63
C LEU A 121 -22.93 -37.41 -32.38
N GLU A 122 -22.82 -38.73 -32.15
CA GLU A 122 -23.74 -39.42 -31.22
C GLU A 122 -23.25 -39.57 -29.76
N GLN A 123 -21.95 -39.44 -29.44
CA GLN A 123 -21.44 -39.69 -28.07
C GLN A 123 -20.43 -38.65 -27.54
N ASP A 124 -19.33 -38.40 -28.24
CA ASP A 124 -18.15 -37.68 -27.72
C ASP A 124 -17.94 -36.27 -28.29
N ALA A 125 -18.80 -35.81 -29.20
CA ALA A 125 -18.64 -34.54 -29.91
C ALA A 125 -19.32 -33.34 -29.24
N LEU A 126 -18.71 -32.16 -29.40
CA LEU A 126 -19.36 -30.87 -29.24
C LEU A 126 -19.67 -30.31 -30.63
N PHE A 127 -20.89 -29.82 -30.85
CA PHE A 127 -21.29 -29.25 -32.13
C PHE A 127 -21.95 -27.89 -31.95
N VAL A 128 -21.50 -26.90 -32.73
CA VAL A 128 -22.07 -25.55 -32.72
C VAL A 128 -22.48 -25.20 -34.14
N LEU A 129 -23.79 -25.06 -34.35
CA LEU A 129 -24.35 -24.49 -35.57
C LEU A 129 -24.53 -22.98 -35.37
N TYR A 130 -24.07 -22.18 -36.31
CA TYR A 130 -24.41 -20.77 -36.46
C TYR A 130 -25.39 -20.58 -37.61
N LEU A 131 -26.41 -19.75 -37.39
CA LEU A 131 -27.38 -19.34 -38.39
C LEU A 131 -27.21 -17.87 -38.74
N GLY A 132 -26.95 -17.60 -40.03
CA GLY A 132 -26.79 -16.24 -40.55
C GLY A 132 -28.05 -15.39 -40.44
N GLU A 133 -29.21 -15.93 -40.83
CA GLU A 133 -30.50 -15.22 -40.84
C GLU A 133 -30.92 -14.73 -39.45
N ASP A 134 -30.82 -15.62 -38.44
CA ASP A 134 -31.20 -15.33 -37.05
C ASP A 134 -30.08 -14.72 -36.20
N GLN A 135 -28.84 -14.66 -36.71
CA GLN A 135 -27.62 -14.34 -35.96
C GLN A 135 -27.52 -15.12 -34.63
N SER A 136 -27.84 -16.42 -34.67
CA SER A 136 -28.01 -17.25 -33.48
C SER A 136 -27.16 -18.52 -33.50
N PHE A 137 -26.72 -18.94 -32.32
CA PHE A 137 -25.95 -20.17 -32.12
C PHE A 137 -26.83 -21.27 -31.51
N TRP A 138 -26.71 -22.47 -32.05
CA TRP A 138 -27.43 -23.67 -31.66
C TRP A 138 -26.42 -24.75 -31.23
N PRO A 139 -26.21 -24.91 -29.90
CA PRO A 139 -25.30 -25.91 -29.37
C PRO A 139 -25.95 -27.30 -29.31
N TYR A 140 -25.16 -28.31 -29.65
CA TYR A 140 -25.40 -29.72 -29.36
C TYR A 140 -24.19 -30.27 -28.59
N VAL A 141 -24.48 -31.17 -27.65
CA VAL A 141 -23.51 -31.74 -26.73
C VAL A 141 -23.75 -33.25 -26.69
N GLY A 142 -22.73 -34.04 -27.04
CA GLY A 142 -22.83 -35.50 -27.05
C GLY A 142 -23.05 -36.10 -25.65
N ALA A 143 -23.63 -37.29 -25.61
CA ALA A 143 -24.04 -37.94 -24.37
C ALA A 143 -22.89 -38.11 -23.34
N ASP A 144 -21.66 -38.32 -23.78
CA ASP A 144 -20.51 -38.47 -22.87
C ASP A 144 -20.21 -37.15 -22.15
N TRP A 145 -20.35 -36.00 -22.82
CA TRP A 145 -20.22 -34.67 -22.20
C TRP A 145 -21.34 -34.40 -21.18
N GLU A 146 -22.58 -34.79 -21.49
CA GLU A 146 -23.69 -34.68 -20.53
C GLU A 146 -23.43 -35.48 -19.26
N THR A 147 -22.83 -36.68 -19.35
CA THR A 147 -22.46 -37.46 -18.15
C THR A 147 -21.37 -36.81 -17.29
N HIS A 148 -20.58 -35.89 -17.86
CA HIS A 148 -19.57 -35.10 -17.15
C HIS A 148 -20.12 -33.76 -16.62
N GLY A 149 -21.43 -33.50 -16.77
CA GLY A 149 -22.10 -32.29 -16.28
C GLY A 149 -22.06 -31.11 -17.25
N TYR A 150 -21.64 -31.34 -18.49
CA TYR A 150 -21.68 -30.36 -19.58
C TYR A 150 -22.91 -30.64 -20.43
N ASP A 151 -23.98 -29.86 -20.27
CA ASP A 151 -25.20 -29.99 -21.06
C ASP A 151 -25.31 -28.88 -22.13
N ALA A 152 -26.33 -28.97 -22.97
CA ALA A 152 -26.60 -27.95 -23.99
C ALA A 152 -26.93 -26.56 -23.38
N ILE A 153 -27.33 -26.47 -22.11
CA ILE A 153 -27.58 -25.21 -21.41
C ILE A 153 -26.25 -24.55 -21.05
N TRP A 154 -25.29 -25.30 -20.51
CA TRP A 154 -23.93 -24.82 -20.24
C TRP A 154 -23.26 -24.26 -21.50
N LEU A 155 -23.29 -25.01 -22.61
CA LEU A 155 -22.67 -24.55 -23.85
C LEU A 155 -23.38 -23.31 -24.42
N LYS A 156 -24.71 -23.24 -24.27
CA LYS A 156 -25.51 -22.05 -24.63
C LYS A 156 -25.16 -20.83 -23.78
N ASP A 157 -24.92 -21.00 -22.48
CA ASP A 157 -24.51 -19.92 -21.60
C ASP A 157 -23.10 -19.41 -21.95
N LYS A 158 -22.18 -20.29 -22.33
CA LYS A 158 -20.86 -19.89 -22.85
C LYS A 158 -20.95 -19.14 -24.18
N LEU A 159 -21.78 -19.60 -25.11
CA LEU A 159 -22.09 -18.88 -26.36
C LEU A 159 -22.69 -17.49 -26.09
N ASN A 160 -23.63 -17.39 -25.14
CA ASN A 160 -24.24 -16.11 -24.73
C ASN A 160 -23.25 -15.17 -24.03
N GLN A 161 -22.31 -15.71 -23.25
CA GLN A 161 -21.32 -14.95 -22.50
C GLN A 161 -20.22 -14.37 -23.39
N PHE A 162 -19.75 -15.13 -24.38
CA PHE A 162 -18.54 -14.80 -25.14
C PHE A 162 -18.79 -14.52 -26.63
N ALA A 163 -19.59 -15.35 -27.32
CA ALA A 163 -19.82 -15.18 -28.76
C ALA A 163 -20.89 -14.11 -29.05
N SER A 164 -22.05 -14.18 -28.41
CA SER A 164 -23.19 -13.28 -28.66
C SER A 164 -22.92 -11.77 -28.47
N PRO A 165 -22.02 -11.31 -27.56
CA PRO A 165 -21.64 -9.90 -27.49
C PRO A 165 -20.75 -9.50 -28.67
N ALA A 166 -19.70 -10.28 -28.95
CA ALA A 166 -18.73 -10.02 -30.01
C ALA A 166 -19.37 -10.07 -31.41
N LEU A 167 -20.35 -10.95 -31.62
CA LEU A 167 -21.11 -11.05 -32.88
C LEU A 167 -21.80 -9.72 -33.25
N LYS A 168 -22.21 -8.92 -32.25
CA LYS A 168 -22.90 -7.63 -32.44
C LYS A 168 -21.95 -6.45 -32.66
N SER A 169 -20.70 -6.53 -32.19
CA SER A 169 -19.71 -5.46 -32.28
C SER A 169 -18.67 -5.68 -33.36
N ASP A 170 -18.12 -6.89 -33.44
CA ASP A 170 -16.84 -7.17 -34.11
C ASP A 170 -16.95 -8.29 -35.17
N GLY A 171 -18.16 -8.82 -35.40
CA GLY A 171 -18.46 -9.80 -36.45
C GLY A 171 -18.28 -11.27 -36.04
N LEU A 172 -18.63 -12.16 -36.97
CA LEU A 172 -18.69 -13.60 -36.70
C LEU A 172 -17.32 -14.19 -36.36
N ALA A 173 -16.30 -13.94 -37.18
CA ALA A 173 -14.95 -14.49 -36.96
C ALA A 173 -14.44 -14.18 -35.55
N ARG A 174 -14.51 -12.91 -35.12
CA ARG A 174 -14.09 -12.51 -33.78
C ARG A 174 -14.89 -13.16 -32.66
N SER A 175 -16.19 -13.38 -32.87
CA SER A 175 -17.05 -14.07 -31.91
C SER A 175 -16.69 -15.55 -31.73
N LEU A 176 -16.33 -16.22 -32.83
CA LEU A 176 -15.86 -17.60 -32.83
C LEU A 176 -14.47 -17.71 -32.19
N THR A 177 -13.55 -16.81 -32.53
CA THR A 177 -12.23 -16.72 -31.88
C THR A 177 -12.35 -16.56 -30.36
N MET A 178 -13.18 -15.63 -29.86
CA MET A 178 -13.38 -15.48 -28.41
C MET A 178 -13.96 -16.74 -27.75
N LEU A 179 -14.95 -17.38 -28.38
CA LEU A 179 -15.51 -18.63 -27.89
C LEU A 179 -14.45 -19.73 -27.77
N LEU A 180 -13.62 -19.89 -28.80
CA LEU A 180 -12.58 -20.93 -28.86
C LEU A 180 -11.40 -20.67 -27.90
N TYR A 181 -11.12 -19.43 -27.53
CA TYR A 181 -10.13 -19.13 -26.49
C TYR A 181 -10.64 -19.40 -25.06
N GLU A 182 -11.93 -19.20 -24.80
CA GLU A 182 -12.51 -19.34 -23.45
C GLU A 182 -13.00 -20.76 -23.15
N LEU A 183 -13.49 -21.52 -24.15
CA LEU A 183 -13.97 -22.90 -23.95
C LEU A 183 -12.97 -23.82 -23.21
N PRO A 184 -11.66 -23.83 -23.53
CA PRO A 184 -10.68 -24.68 -22.86
C PRO A 184 -10.48 -24.39 -21.37
N ALA A 185 -10.83 -23.19 -20.88
CA ALA A 185 -10.61 -22.80 -19.49
C ALA A 185 -11.59 -23.47 -18.51
N ASP A 186 -12.77 -23.85 -18.99
CA ASP A 186 -13.84 -24.48 -18.19
C ASP A 186 -13.96 -26.02 -18.40
N LEU A 187 -13.24 -26.58 -19.37
CA LEU A 187 -13.21 -28.01 -19.65
C LEU A 187 -12.17 -28.71 -18.75
N PRO A 188 -12.40 -29.95 -18.28
CA PRO A 188 -11.50 -30.60 -17.33
C PRO A 188 -10.25 -31.10 -18.07
N TRP A 189 -9.07 -30.85 -17.49
CA TRP A 189 -7.78 -31.22 -18.06
C TRP A 189 -7.43 -32.72 -17.99
N THR A 190 -8.36 -33.61 -17.63
CA THR A 190 -8.09 -35.04 -17.39
C THR A 190 -9.21 -35.97 -17.85
N MET A 191 -9.25 -36.26 -19.15
CA MET A 191 -9.87 -37.49 -19.71
C MET A 191 -8.85 -38.64 -19.91
N GLU A 192 -7.56 -38.42 -19.59
CA GLU A 192 -6.56 -39.48 -19.54
C GLU A 192 -6.74 -40.37 -18.29
N GLY A 193 -7.55 -41.43 -18.37
CA GLY A 193 -7.55 -42.44 -17.29
C GLY A 193 -8.54 -43.60 -17.37
N ASN A 194 -9.76 -43.41 -17.88
CA ASN A 194 -10.82 -44.42 -17.79
C ASN A 194 -11.22 -44.96 -19.16
N THR A 195 -10.63 -46.09 -19.56
CA THR A 195 -11.25 -46.94 -20.59
C THR A 195 -12.47 -47.65 -20.00
N PRO A 196 -13.66 -47.60 -20.64
CA PRO A 196 -14.81 -48.37 -20.19
C PRO A 196 -14.53 -49.88 -20.38
N PRO A 197 -15.11 -50.76 -19.53
CA PRO A 197 -14.87 -52.19 -19.62
C PRO A 197 -15.49 -52.77 -20.89
N VAL A 198 -14.64 -53.33 -21.76
CA VAL A 198 -15.07 -54.09 -22.95
C VAL A 198 -15.91 -55.29 -22.49
N SER A 199 -17.21 -55.26 -22.79
CA SER A 199 -18.16 -56.33 -22.49
C SER A 199 -18.10 -57.42 -23.56
N SER A 200 -17.14 -58.35 -23.44
CA SER A 200 -17.11 -59.55 -24.28
C SER A 200 -17.96 -60.71 -23.72
N GLU A 201 -18.91 -61.13 -24.54
CA GLU A 201 -19.43 -62.50 -24.69
C GLU A 201 -20.08 -63.21 -23.49
N GLN A 202 -21.41 -63.27 -23.53
CA GLN A 202 -22.16 -64.39 -22.97
C GLN A 202 -21.79 -65.69 -23.71
N THR A 203 -21.23 -66.68 -23.02
CA THR A 203 -21.30 -68.09 -23.47
C THR A 203 -21.55 -69.02 -22.27
N LEU A 204 -22.39 -70.04 -22.47
CA LEU A 204 -22.85 -70.96 -21.43
C LEU A 204 -21.76 -71.94 -20.95
N GLN A 205 -21.78 -72.29 -19.65
CA GLN A 205 -21.76 -73.66 -19.07
C GLN A 205 -21.59 -73.52 -17.53
N THR A 206 -22.27 -74.18 -16.59
CA THR A 206 -22.77 -75.57 -16.39
C THR A 206 -21.70 -76.67 -16.41
N GLY A 207 -21.26 -77.11 -15.22
CA GLY A 207 -20.37 -78.26 -14.98
C GLY A 207 -19.35 -77.93 -13.87
N VAL A 208 -19.43 -78.41 -12.62
CA VAL A 208 -19.48 -79.79 -12.06
C VAL A 208 -18.11 -80.50 -12.04
N SER A 209 -17.51 -80.48 -10.84
CA SER A 209 -16.63 -81.48 -10.19
C SER A 209 -15.29 -81.95 -10.79
N GLY A 210 -14.28 -81.98 -9.91
CA GLY A 210 -13.12 -82.89 -9.94
C GLY A 210 -11.93 -82.43 -10.82
N THR A 211 -10.68 -82.76 -10.53
CA THR A 211 -10.05 -83.54 -9.43
C THR A 211 -8.54 -83.21 -9.43
N GLU A 212 -7.88 -83.34 -8.26
CA GLU A 212 -6.47 -83.76 -8.02
C GLU A 212 -5.33 -83.29 -8.99
N GLY A 213 -4.19 -82.75 -8.52
CA GLY A 213 -3.75 -82.52 -7.14
C GLY A 213 -2.25 -82.13 -7.01
N THR A 214 -1.77 -82.05 -5.76
CA THR A 214 -0.37 -82.27 -5.30
C THR A 214 0.80 -81.80 -6.20
N THR A 215 1.52 -80.72 -5.87
CA THR A 215 2.70 -80.70 -4.94
C THR A 215 3.34 -79.28 -4.96
N ALA A 216 4.18 -78.79 -4.03
CA ALA A 216 4.59 -79.18 -2.66
C ALA A 216 5.15 -77.92 -1.91
N HIS A 217 5.98 -78.08 -0.88
CA HIS A 217 6.45 -77.00 0.03
C HIS A 217 7.62 -76.12 -0.47
N ALA A 218 7.59 -74.84 -0.09
CA ALA A 218 8.76 -74.09 0.39
C ALA A 218 8.35 -73.03 1.43
N GLY A 219 8.99 -73.00 2.61
CA GLY A 219 8.63 -72.08 3.69
C GLY A 219 9.42 -70.76 3.66
N GLY A 220 8.72 -69.63 3.68
CA GLY A 220 9.30 -68.28 3.79
C GLY A 220 9.12 -67.68 5.19
N ARG A 221 10.21 -67.24 5.83
CA ARG A 221 10.19 -66.70 7.20
C ARG A 221 9.53 -65.32 7.26
N ARG A 222 8.54 -65.14 8.14
CA ARG A 222 8.03 -63.81 8.52
C ARG A 222 9.10 -63.08 9.34
N PHE A 223 9.73 -62.05 8.76
CA PHE A 223 10.56 -61.12 9.52
C PHE A 223 9.66 -60.18 10.34
N ALA A 224 9.70 -60.30 11.66
CA ALA A 224 9.15 -59.27 12.53
C ALA A 224 10.11 -58.06 12.54
N PRO A 225 9.67 -56.84 12.17
CA PRO A 225 10.53 -55.67 12.25
C PRO A 225 10.85 -55.37 13.72
N GLY A 226 12.14 -55.42 14.05
CA GLY A 226 12.61 -55.22 15.43
C GLY A 226 12.30 -53.82 15.96
N TRP A 227 12.08 -53.72 17.27
CA TRP A 227 11.67 -52.51 17.99
C TRP A 227 12.55 -51.26 17.74
N ILE A 228 13.80 -51.45 17.31
CA ILE A 228 14.74 -50.38 16.95
C ILE A 228 14.20 -49.50 15.80
N GLY A 229 13.45 -50.07 14.86
CA GLY A 229 12.86 -49.30 13.75
C GLY A 229 11.79 -48.29 14.21
N TRP A 230 10.95 -48.67 15.17
CA TRP A 230 9.90 -47.79 15.72
C TRP A 230 10.49 -46.64 16.53
N GLY A 231 11.58 -46.87 17.26
CA GLY A 231 12.29 -45.80 17.98
C GLY A 231 12.79 -44.69 17.06
N ALA A 232 13.35 -45.05 15.89
CA ALA A 232 13.80 -44.08 14.89
C ALA A 232 12.64 -43.27 14.29
N ILE A 233 11.50 -43.90 14.03
CA ILE A 233 10.30 -43.23 13.49
C ILE A 233 9.76 -42.22 14.52
N ILE A 234 9.60 -42.62 15.79
CA ILE A 234 9.10 -41.75 16.85
C ILE A 234 10.04 -40.55 17.08
N LEU A 235 11.37 -40.78 17.11
CA LEU A 235 12.34 -39.69 17.27
C LEU A 235 12.30 -38.69 16.09
N SER A 236 12.11 -39.20 14.87
CA SER A 236 11.95 -38.36 13.66
C SER A 236 10.67 -37.52 13.73
N LEU A 237 9.56 -38.12 14.19
CA LEU A 237 8.28 -37.44 14.34
C LEU A 237 8.34 -36.33 15.40
N LEU A 238 9.03 -36.58 16.53
CA LEU A 238 9.30 -35.56 17.55
C LEU A 238 10.20 -34.42 17.04
N LEU A 239 11.21 -34.72 16.23
CA LEU A 239 12.04 -33.69 15.57
C LEU A 239 11.22 -32.84 14.61
N ILE A 240 10.32 -33.44 13.83
CA ILE A 240 9.41 -32.72 12.92
C ILE A 240 8.45 -31.82 13.70
N ILE A 241 7.83 -32.32 14.78
CA ILE A 241 6.95 -31.51 15.64
C ILE A 241 7.72 -30.34 16.27
N SER A 242 8.94 -30.58 16.76
CA SER A 242 9.81 -29.54 17.32
C SER A 242 10.20 -28.48 16.27
N LEU A 243 10.47 -28.90 15.02
CA LEU A 243 10.74 -27.99 13.91
C LEU A 243 9.52 -27.14 13.55
N ILE A 244 8.33 -27.75 13.48
CA ILE A 244 7.06 -27.04 13.21
C ILE A 244 6.79 -26.02 14.33
N TYR A 245 6.98 -26.40 15.59
CA TYR A 245 6.84 -25.49 16.73
C TYR A 245 7.83 -24.32 16.65
N LEU A 246 9.10 -24.58 16.31
CA LEU A 246 10.12 -23.54 16.13
C LEU A 246 9.78 -22.58 14.97
N LEU A 247 9.26 -23.10 13.86
CA LEU A 247 8.81 -22.29 12.72
C LEU A 247 7.58 -21.44 13.07
N PHE A 248 6.62 -22.00 13.82
CA PHE A 248 5.46 -21.27 14.33
C PHE A 248 5.87 -20.16 15.30
N TYR A 249 6.75 -20.46 16.26
CA TYR A 249 7.31 -19.48 17.19
C TYR A 249 8.04 -18.33 16.45
N ARG A 250 8.84 -18.67 15.43
CA ARG A 250 9.53 -17.69 14.57
C ARG A 250 8.60 -16.90 13.64
N ARG A 251 7.42 -17.42 13.29
CA ARG A 251 6.37 -16.68 12.56
C ARG A 251 5.67 -15.70 13.51
N ARG A 252 5.26 -16.16 14.70
CA ARG A 252 4.64 -15.30 15.73
C ARG A 252 5.55 -14.13 16.12
N LEU A 253 6.83 -14.38 16.40
CA LEU A 253 7.81 -13.34 16.70
C LEU A 253 7.97 -12.29 15.58
N ARG A 254 7.91 -12.70 14.30
CA ARG A 254 7.98 -11.76 13.17
C ARG A 254 6.75 -10.88 13.09
N ASN A 255 5.55 -11.43 13.29
CA ASN A 255 4.31 -10.67 13.27
C ASN A 255 4.27 -9.64 14.40
N GLU A 256 4.59 -10.04 15.64
CA GLU A 256 4.65 -9.15 16.80
C GLU A 256 5.68 -8.03 16.59
N MET A 257 6.89 -8.35 16.10
CA MET A 257 7.89 -7.34 15.72
C MET A 257 7.38 -6.35 14.66
N HIS A 258 6.59 -6.81 13.70
CA HIS A 258 6.11 -5.95 12.62
C HIS A 258 5.05 -4.97 13.13
N VAL A 259 4.11 -5.42 13.97
CA VAL A 259 3.11 -4.56 14.64
C VAL A 259 3.82 -3.51 15.51
N LEU A 260 4.84 -3.93 16.25
CA LEU A 260 5.60 -3.05 17.14
C LEU A 260 6.39 -2.01 16.34
N LYS A 261 7.00 -2.39 15.21
CA LYS A 261 7.67 -1.45 14.29
C LYS A 261 6.70 -0.45 13.67
N THR A 262 5.50 -0.86 13.25
CA THR A 262 4.51 0.05 12.68
C THR A 262 3.96 1.03 13.71
N LEU A 263 3.76 0.61 14.97
CA LEU A 263 3.39 1.50 16.07
C LEU A 263 4.48 2.54 16.36
N LEU A 264 5.75 2.12 16.34
CA LEU A 264 6.90 3.00 16.59
C LEU A 264 7.05 4.04 15.47
N GLN A 265 6.94 3.62 14.20
CA GLN A 265 6.95 4.53 13.04
C GLN A 265 5.78 5.52 13.03
N ALA A 266 4.58 5.10 13.44
CA ALA A 266 3.44 6.00 13.57
C ALA A 266 3.69 7.09 14.65
N LYS A 267 4.35 6.75 15.76
CA LYS A 267 4.67 7.72 16.82
C LYS A 267 5.86 8.62 16.48
N GLU A 268 6.83 8.14 15.71
CA GLU A 268 7.87 8.98 15.09
C GLU A 268 7.24 10.04 14.15
N ALA A 269 6.22 9.67 13.37
CA ALA A 269 5.50 10.60 12.50
C ALA A 269 4.69 11.65 13.30
N ASP A 270 3.99 11.24 14.37
CA ASP A 270 3.28 12.16 15.27
C ASP A 270 4.25 13.20 15.90
N LEU A 271 5.44 12.76 16.32
CA LEU A 271 6.49 13.62 16.87
C LEU A 271 7.09 14.58 15.82
N ALA A 272 7.31 14.10 14.60
CA ALA A 272 7.82 14.93 13.50
C ALA A 272 6.84 16.04 13.11
N ALA A 273 5.56 15.71 12.94
CA ALA A 273 4.50 16.67 12.64
C ALA A 273 4.39 17.77 13.72
N LEU A 274 4.48 17.39 14.99
CA LEU A 274 4.48 18.35 16.09
C LEU A 274 5.75 19.24 16.09
N SER A 275 6.92 18.67 15.81
CA SER A 275 8.17 19.44 15.67
C SER A 275 8.03 20.52 14.59
N ASP A 276 7.39 20.21 13.46
CA ASP A 276 7.20 21.15 12.36
C ASP A 276 6.13 22.20 12.65
N HIS A 277 5.04 21.87 13.34
CA HIS A 277 4.11 22.88 13.86
C HIS A 277 4.79 23.86 14.83
N VAL A 278 5.64 23.38 15.74
CA VAL A 278 6.41 24.25 16.65
C VAL A 278 7.40 25.14 15.87
N LYS A 279 8.05 24.63 14.81
CA LYS A 279 8.91 25.44 13.94
C LYS A 279 8.12 26.50 13.16
N GLN A 280 6.94 26.17 12.64
CA GLN A 280 6.05 27.12 11.95
C GLN A 280 5.62 28.25 12.89
N LEU A 281 5.18 27.92 14.10
CA LEU A 281 4.80 28.89 15.13
C LEU A 281 5.97 29.79 15.53
N LYS A 282 7.19 29.24 15.59
CA LYS A 282 8.39 30.04 15.84
C LYS A 282 8.72 31.00 14.70
N ARG A 283 8.62 30.58 13.43
CA ARG A 283 8.79 31.47 12.26
C ARG A 283 7.78 32.62 12.27
N LEU A 284 6.50 32.30 12.47
CA LEU A 284 5.42 33.30 12.58
C LEU A 284 5.61 34.30 13.73
N ARG A 285 6.39 33.95 14.76
CA ARG A 285 6.77 34.87 15.84
C ARG A 285 7.97 35.74 15.44
N ASP A 286 8.96 35.14 14.79
CA ASP A 286 10.22 35.81 14.43
C ASP A 286 10.06 36.72 13.17
N ASP A 287 8.98 36.56 12.38
CA ASP A 287 8.69 37.35 11.15
C ASP A 287 7.83 38.64 11.38
N GLU A 288 7.23 38.86 12.56
CA GLU A 288 6.23 39.93 12.81
C GLU A 288 6.62 40.98 13.88
N GLU A 289 7.87 41.45 13.95
CA GLU A 289 8.28 42.63 14.78
C GLU A 289 7.67 43.99 14.29
N GLY A 290 6.60 43.96 13.48
CA GLY A 290 6.07 45.09 12.70
C GLY A 290 4.59 45.43 12.93
N THR A 291 4.27 46.01 14.09
CA THR A 291 3.07 46.86 14.33
C THR A 291 1.66 46.28 14.04
N ALA A 292 1.09 45.50 14.98
CA ALA A 292 -0.34 45.52 15.40
C ALA A 292 -0.64 44.37 16.41
N HIS A 293 -0.23 44.51 17.67
CA HIS A 293 0.12 43.35 18.51
C HIS A 293 -1.04 42.58 19.19
N ASP A 294 -1.89 43.25 19.96
CA ASP A 294 -2.53 42.59 21.13
C ASP A 294 -3.60 41.52 20.82
N ALA A 295 -4.44 41.73 19.79
CA ALA A 295 -5.62 40.89 19.57
C ALA A 295 -5.33 39.57 18.82
N VAL A 296 -4.38 39.59 17.88
CA VAL A 296 -3.96 38.39 17.14
C VAL A 296 -3.10 37.50 18.04
N GLU A 297 -2.27 38.12 18.88
CA GLU A 297 -1.40 37.41 19.81
C GLU A 297 -2.17 36.66 20.90
N MET A 298 -3.22 37.26 21.51
CA MET A 298 -4.07 36.53 22.46
C MET A 298 -4.72 35.28 21.85
N ASN A 299 -5.16 35.34 20.59
CA ASN A 299 -5.75 34.18 19.92
C ASN A 299 -4.70 33.11 19.57
N ARG A 300 -3.50 33.51 19.13
CA ARG A 300 -2.37 32.59 18.87
C ARG A 300 -1.89 31.92 20.16
N GLN A 301 -1.76 32.66 21.26
CA GLN A 301 -1.39 32.12 22.58
C GLN A 301 -2.45 31.16 23.12
N SER A 302 -3.74 31.49 22.98
CA SER A 302 -4.85 30.60 23.38
C SER A 302 -4.85 29.28 22.59
N ALA A 303 -4.62 29.34 21.28
CA ALA A 303 -4.46 28.14 20.44
C ALA A 303 -3.24 27.29 20.86
N LEU A 304 -2.12 27.94 21.22
CA LEU A 304 -0.91 27.27 21.72
C LEU A 304 -1.16 26.59 23.08
N GLU A 305 -1.80 27.29 24.02
CA GLU A 305 -2.18 26.75 25.33
C GLU A 305 -3.12 25.54 25.17
N HIS A 306 -4.11 25.60 24.27
CA HIS A 306 -5.01 24.48 23.99
C HIS A 306 -4.30 23.26 23.36
N LEU A 307 -3.39 23.47 22.40
CA LEU A 307 -2.61 22.39 21.79
C LEU A 307 -1.65 21.74 22.81
N LEU A 308 -0.99 22.54 23.64
CA LEU A 308 -0.15 22.04 24.73
C LEU A 308 -0.95 21.22 25.75
N ASP A 309 -2.15 21.70 26.14
CA ASP A 309 -3.03 21.01 27.08
C ASP A 309 -3.54 19.67 26.52
N GLN A 310 -3.98 19.67 25.26
CA GLN A 310 -4.41 18.46 24.55
C GLN A 310 -3.28 17.42 24.43
N TYR A 311 -2.04 17.86 24.16
CA TYR A 311 -0.90 16.96 24.04
C TYR A 311 -0.46 16.41 25.40
N GLN A 312 -0.37 17.26 26.44
CA GLN A 312 0.02 16.84 27.79
C GLN A 312 -1.01 15.92 28.47
N LYS A 313 -2.32 16.17 28.29
CA LYS A 313 -3.37 15.40 28.96
C LYS A 313 -3.79 14.12 28.24
N ARG A 314 -3.52 14.00 26.93
CA ARG A 314 -4.07 12.92 26.09
C ARG A 314 -2.98 12.16 25.35
N VAL A 315 -2.23 12.83 24.48
CA VAL A 315 -1.28 12.14 23.59
C VAL A 315 -0.09 11.54 24.36
N LEU A 316 0.44 12.27 25.36
CA LEU A 316 1.58 11.79 26.14
C LEU A 316 1.25 10.54 27.00
N PRO A 317 0.17 10.53 27.81
CA PRO A 317 -0.22 9.35 28.58
C PRO A 317 -0.48 8.12 27.69
N ASP A 318 -1.27 8.27 26.63
CA ASP A 318 -1.59 7.18 25.70
C ASP A 318 -0.32 6.58 25.06
N MET A 319 0.67 7.42 24.72
CA MET A 319 1.95 6.98 24.17
C MET A 319 2.81 6.23 25.20
N TYR A 320 2.90 6.71 26.44
CA TYR A 320 3.65 6.01 27.50
C TYR A 320 2.99 4.67 27.85
N GLU A 321 1.66 4.61 27.90
CA GLU A 321 0.94 3.35 28.13
C GLU A 321 1.18 2.35 27.00
N ALA A 322 1.08 2.78 25.74
CA ALA A 322 1.37 1.91 24.59
C ALA A 322 2.82 1.37 24.60
N LEU A 323 3.80 2.21 24.95
CA LEU A 323 5.21 1.79 25.07
C LEU A 323 5.44 0.82 26.24
N ASP A 324 4.78 1.03 27.39
CA ASP A 324 4.90 0.11 28.54
C ASP A 324 4.18 -1.22 28.29
N GLN A 325 3.02 -1.22 27.61
CA GLN A 325 2.36 -2.45 27.15
C GLN A 325 3.23 -3.22 26.14
N ALA A 326 3.89 -2.51 25.19
CA ALA A 326 4.83 -3.10 24.24
C ALA A 326 6.06 -3.72 24.95
N ALA A 327 6.63 -3.01 25.93
CA ALA A 327 7.75 -3.50 26.74
C ALA A 327 7.36 -4.75 27.57
N LEU A 328 6.16 -4.78 28.14
CA LEU A 328 5.63 -5.96 28.86
C LEU A 328 5.49 -7.18 27.93
N ARG A 329 4.93 -7.00 26.72
CA ARG A 329 4.80 -8.07 25.73
C ARG A 329 6.16 -8.61 25.27
N LEU A 330 7.15 -7.74 25.04
CA LEU A 330 8.50 -8.16 24.66
C LEU A 330 9.27 -8.88 25.79
N ARG A 331 9.07 -8.45 27.04
CA ARG A 331 9.62 -9.16 28.22
C ARG A 331 9.04 -10.56 28.36
N ALA A 332 7.73 -10.73 28.14
CA ALA A 332 7.10 -12.05 28.12
C ALA A 332 7.65 -12.98 27.03
N LEU A 333 8.24 -12.42 25.96
CA LEU A 333 8.88 -13.15 24.85
C LEU A 333 10.41 -13.31 25.00
N ASN A 334 11.02 -12.82 26.10
CA ASN A 334 12.48 -12.79 26.33
C ASN A 334 13.30 -12.09 25.21
N VAL A 335 12.72 -11.09 24.53
CA VAL A 335 13.41 -10.35 23.45
C VAL A 335 14.08 -9.08 24.02
N PHE A 336 15.26 -9.25 24.60
CA PHE A 336 15.96 -8.17 25.31
C PHE A 336 16.34 -6.98 24.42
N ALA A 337 16.78 -7.20 23.16
CA ALA A 337 17.25 -6.12 22.30
C ALA A 337 16.17 -5.07 21.98
N ALA A 338 14.93 -5.50 21.73
CA ALA A 338 13.82 -4.59 21.44
C ALA A 338 13.29 -3.87 22.69
N ALA A 339 13.64 -4.33 23.90
CA ALA A 339 13.31 -3.62 25.13
C ALA A 339 14.24 -2.42 25.37
N ASP A 340 15.49 -2.48 24.90
CA ASP A 340 16.43 -1.35 24.94
C ASP A 340 16.01 -0.24 23.96
N ASP A 341 15.53 -0.60 22.77
CA ASP A 341 14.99 0.36 21.78
C ASP A 341 13.75 1.11 22.33
N ILE A 342 12.83 0.42 23.02
CA ILE A 342 11.70 1.08 23.69
C ILE A 342 12.16 2.01 24.83
N ALA A 343 13.20 1.61 25.58
CA ALA A 343 13.76 2.46 26.63
C ALA A 343 14.34 3.76 26.05
N TYR A 344 14.99 3.71 24.89
CA TYR A 344 15.45 4.89 24.16
C TYR A 344 14.30 5.82 23.75
N VAL A 345 13.24 5.30 23.13
CA VAL A 345 12.06 6.10 22.74
C VAL A 345 11.38 6.72 23.98
N LYS A 346 11.35 6.00 25.11
CA LYS A 346 10.82 6.51 26.38
C LYS A 346 11.69 7.65 26.96
N GLU A 347 13.01 7.60 26.76
CA GLU A 347 13.93 8.68 27.15
C GLU A 347 13.76 9.92 26.26
N GLU A 348 13.70 9.77 24.93
CA GLU A 348 13.43 10.89 24.01
C GLU A 348 12.08 11.57 24.33
N ALA A 349 11.00 10.80 24.51
CA ALA A 349 9.69 11.32 24.91
C ALA A 349 9.75 12.10 26.24
N GLY A 350 10.62 11.68 27.16
CA GLY A 350 10.90 12.39 28.41
C GLY A 350 11.57 13.74 28.16
N THR A 351 12.63 13.78 27.37
CA THR A 351 13.33 15.04 27.02
C THR A 351 12.43 16.03 26.28
N PHE A 352 11.55 15.54 25.41
CA PHE A 352 10.57 16.36 24.70
C PHE A 352 9.51 16.92 25.65
N HIS A 353 9.06 16.13 26.64
CA HIS A 353 8.15 16.62 27.67
C HIS A 353 8.78 17.74 28.52
N GLU A 354 10.05 17.60 28.93
CA GLU A 354 10.77 18.66 29.65
C GLU A 354 10.91 19.94 28.81
N PHE A 355 11.14 19.81 27.50
CA PHE A 355 11.14 20.94 26.57
C PHE A 355 9.78 21.65 26.54
N LEU A 356 8.67 20.92 26.39
CA LEU A 356 7.32 21.50 26.43
C LEU A 356 7.02 22.19 27.78
N GLN A 357 7.47 21.62 28.91
CA GLN A 357 7.35 22.27 30.22
C GLN A 357 8.17 23.56 30.34
N ARG A 358 9.30 23.68 29.62
CA ARG A 358 10.12 24.90 29.59
C ARG A 358 9.42 26.01 28.81
N VAL A 359 8.93 25.70 27.60
CA VAL A 359 8.14 26.62 26.78
C VAL A 359 6.90 27.11 27.55
N ALA A 360 6.17 26.23 28.23
CA ALA A 360 5.01 26.58 29.05
C ALA A 360 5.34 27.40 30.33
N LYS A 361 6.61 27.44 30.77
CA LYS A 361 7.06 28.30 31.87
C LYS A 361 7.47 29.69 31.36
N GLU A 362 8.18 29.75 30.23
CA GLU A 362 8.60 31.00 29.58
C GLU A 362 7.37 31.85 29.20
N THR A 363 6.39 31.27 28.51
CA THR A 363 5.13 31.96 28.14
C THR A 363 4.28 32.43 29.34
N ARG A 364 4.52 31.88 30.54
CA ARG A 364 3.77 32.25 31.76
C ARG A 364 4.43 33.39 32.54
N PHE A 365 5.73 33.62 32.36
CA PHE A 365 6.50 34.60 33.12
C PHE A 365 6.27 36.04 32.60
N GLU A 366 6.08 36.21 31.30
CA GLU A 366 5.84 37.52 30.67
C GLU A 366 4.52 38.17 31.13
N ARG A 367 3.53 37.39 31.55
CA ARG A 367 2.26 37.89 32.12
C ARG A 367 2.41 38.63 33.45
N THR A 368 3.50 38.46 34.21
CA THR A 368 3.60 39.02 35.58
C THR A 368 4.42 40.29 35.71
N ASP A 369 5.34 40.57 34.78
CA ASP A 369 6.27 41.71 34.92
C ASP A 369 5.78 42.99 34.20
N GLY A 370 4.90 42.89 33.20
CA GLY A 370 4.41 44.03 32.42
C GLY A 370 3.44 45.01 33.12
N HIS A 371 3.18 44.87 34.43
CA HIS A 371 2.10 45.61 35.12
C HIS A 371 2.56 46.54 36.27
N LYS A 372 3.84 46.94 36.34
CA LYS A 372 4.38 47.76 37.45
C LYS A 372 4.76 49.22 37.14
N ASP A 373 4.95 49.60 35.88
CA ASP A 373 5.66 50.86 35.57
C ASP A 373 4.77 52.03 35.09
N SER A 374 3.43 51.91 35.13
CA SER A 374 2.50 52.95 34.62
C SER A 374 1.87 53.85 35.71
N LYS A 375 2.68 54.48 36.57
CA LYS A 375 2.24 55.61 37.42
C LYS A 375 3.27 56.73 37.54
N GLY A 376 3.04 57.85 36.86
CA GLY A 376 3.79 59.11 37.05
C GLY A 376 3.16 60.33 36.35
N SER A 377 3.04 61.44 37.10
CA SER A 377 2.56 62.80 36.70
C SER A 377 1.10 62.93 36.22
N SER A 378 0.20 63.65 36.91
CA SER A 378 0.11 65.12 37.22
C SER A 378 -0.48 65.92 36.05
N ASP A 379 -1.35 66.95 36.20
CA ASP A 379 -1.69 67.87 37.31
C ASP A 379 -3.15 68.40 37.25
N ARG A 380 -3.53 69.18 38.30
CA ARG A 380 -4.71 70.09 38.45
C ARG A 380 -6.06 69.47 38.85
N GLU A 381 -6.57 69.78 40.06
CA GLU A 381 -7.27 71.02 40.50
C GLU A 381 -8.68 71.12 39.85
N GLU A 382 -9.81 71.27 40.55
CA GLU A 382 -10.05 71.74 41.93
C GLU A 382 -11.49 71.35 42.43
N SER A 383 -11.77 71.57 43.74
CA SER A 383 -13.11 71.90 44.32
C SER A 383 -14.01 70.80 44.98
N VAL A 384 -13.99 70.82 46.32
CA VAL A 384 -15.14 70.81 47.28
C VAL A 384 -15.89 69.50 47.63
N GLU A 385 -15.68 69.04 48.89
CA GLU A 385 -16.61 68.59 49.97
C GLU A 385 -17.84 67.67 49.65
N HIS A 386 -18.27 66.70 50.49
CA HIS A 386 -18.21 66.61 51.95
C HIS A 386 -18.48 65.18 52.52
N ALA A 387 -17.74 64.79 53.57
CA ALA A 387 -18.06 63.92 54.73
C ALA A 387 -18.75 62.52 54.68
N ILE A 388 -18.18 61.61 55.52
CA ILE A 388 -18.68 60.41 56.26
C ILE A 388 -17.88 59.15 55.87
N ARG A 389 -16.78 58.70 56.52
CA ARG A 389 -16.41 58.41 57.95
C ARG A 389 -16.66 56.93 58.35
N ILE A 390 -15.69 56.36 59.08
CA ILE A 390 -15.64 55.05 59.79
C ILE A 390 -15.21 53.86 58.91
N ASP A 391 -14.33 52.94 59.35
CA ASP A 391 -13.07 53.02 60.13
C ASP A 391 -12.26 51.73 59.86
N HIS A 392 -11.00 51.69 60.29
CA HIS A 392 -10.00 50.68 59.91
C HIS A 392 -9.88 49.51 60.92
N HIS A 393 -8.79 48.74 60.77
CA HIS A 393 -8.20 47.81 61.77
C HIS A 393 -8.86 46.45 62.04
N ASP A 394 -8.12 45.37 62.28
CA ASP A 394 -6.68 45.05 62.01
C ASP A 394 -6.45 43.56 62.33
N ARG A 395 -5.34 42.97 61.83
CA ARG A 395 -4.57 41.86 62.48
C ARG A 395 -5.25 40.48 62.63
N MET A 396 -4.52 39.38 62.84
CA MET A 396 -3.18 38.90 62.43
C MET A 396 -3.12 37.41 62.84
N ASP A 397 -2.16 36.63 62.31
CA ASP A 397 -1.45 35.48 62.92
C ASP A 397 -2.10 34.73 64.13
N HIS A 398 -2.15 33.39 64.19
CA HIS A 398 -0.97 32.52 64.15
C HIS A 398 -1.32 31.02 64.31
N HIS A 399 -0.37 30.15 63.92
CA HIS A 399 -0.02 28.82 64.49
C HIS A 399 -1.04 27.68 64.74
N ASP A 400 -0.78 26.57 64.04
CA ASP A 400 -0.32 25.26 64.58
C ASP A 400 -1.11 24.44 65.64
N ARG A 401 -1.02 23.12 65.41
CA ARG A 401 -1.06 21.95 66.34
C ARG A 401 -2.37 21.18 66.65
N MET A 402 -2.21 19.87 66.37
CA MET A 402 -2.50 18.69 67.20
C MET A 402 -3.85 17.94 67.12
N ASP A 403 -3.80 16.78 66.44
CA ASP A 403 -3.73 15.42 67.03
C ASP A 403 -4.63 15.02 68.23
N ARG A 404 -5.32 13.86 68.05
CA ARG A 404 -5.91 12.92 69.06
C ARG A 404 -7.11 13.43 69.90
N HIS A 405 -8.17 12.67 70.20
CA HIS A 405 -8.39 11.24 70.51
C HIS A 405 -9.83 10.85 70.04
N GLU A 406 -10.17 9.62 69.64
CA GLU A 406 -10.26 8.33 70.39
C GLU A 406 -11.35 8.26 71.49
N ARG A 407 -12.32 7.35 71.28
CA ARG A 407 -13.33 6.76 72.20
C ARG A 407 -14.52 7.61 72.68
N VAL A 408 -15.70 6.97 72.70
CA VAL A 408 -16.33 6.43 73.92
C VAL A 408 -17.36 5.34 73.54
N ASP A 409 -17.25 4.16 74.18
CA ASP A 409 -18.26 3.10 74.16
C ASP A 409 -19.44 3.39 75.11
N ARG A 410 -20.63 2.88 74.76
CA ARG A 410 -21.71 2.34 75.64
C ARG A 410 -23.02 2.26 74.85
N HIS A 411 -23.98 1.36 75.07
CA HIS A 411 -24.06 -0.01 75.58
C HIS A 411 -25.57 -0.32 75.67
N GLU A 412 -25.97 -1.54 75.30
CA GLU A 412 -27.09 -2.31 75.86
C GLU A 412 -28.58 -1.95 75.64
N ARG A 413 -29.28 -2.99 75.11
CA ARG A 413 -30.64 -3.49 75.44
C ARG A 413 -31.87 -2.67 75.01
N VAL A 414 -32.75 -3.33 74.24
CA VAL A 414 -33.96 -3.99 74.78
C VAL A 414 -34.23 -5.28 73.98
N ASP A 415 -34.52 -6.39 74.69
CA ASP A 415 -34.97 -7.65 74.10
C ASP A 415 -36.41 -7.57 73.54
N ARG A 416 -36.69 -8.31 72.47
CA ARG A 416 -37.93 -9.11 72.44
C ARG A 416 -37.84 -10.35 71.54
N THR A 417 -37.93 -11.49 72.20
CA THR A 417 -38.12 -12.83 71.65
C THR A 417 -39.53 -13.02 71.09
N GLU A 418 -39.66 -13.74 69.97
CA GLU A 418 -40.45 -14.98 69.80
C GLU A 418 -40.47 -15.36 68.30
N ARG A 419 -39.77 -16.42 67.89
CA ARG A 419 -40.32 -17.79 67.71
C ARG A 419 -41.46 -17.91 66.70
N ILE A 420 -41.18 -18.58 65.58
CA ILE A 420 -41.95 -19.75 65.12
C ILE A 420 -40.98 -20.66 64.32
N ASP A 421 -40.93 -21.93 64.70
CA ASP A 421 -40.21 -22.97 63.96
C ASP A 421 -40.91 -23.32 62.64
N ARG A 422 -40.14 -23.61 61.60
CA ARG A 422 -40.51 -24.70 60.67
C ARG A 422 -39.27 -25.42 60.12
N THR A 423 -39.17 -26.69 60.51
CA THR A 423 -37.99 -27.54 60.30
C THR A 423 -38.05 -28.39 59.03
N LYS A 424 -36.94 -28.36 58.28
CA LYS A 424 -36.20 -29.51 57.69
C LYS A 424 -36.78 -30.32 56.50
N ARG A 425 -35.79 -30.79 55.70
CA ARG A 425 -35.77 -31.85 54.65
C ARG A 425 -36.15 -31.35 53.25
N MET A 426 -35.44 -31.69 52.17
CA MET A 426 -34.36 -32.67 51.92
C MET A 426 -33.17 -31.94 51.25
N GLN A 427 -31.89 -32.18 51.57
CA GLN A 427 -31.06 -33.31 51.09
C GLN A 427 -31.17 -33.59 49.58
N HIS A 428 -30.23 -33.03 48.82
CA HIS A 428 -29.61 -33.72 47.69
C HIS A 428 -28.14 -33.27 47.60
N ASP A 429 -27.22 -34.22 47.62
CA ASP A 429 -25.83 -34.00 47.21
C ASP A 429 -25.77 -34.03 45.68
N GLU A 430 -24.92 -33.22 45.05
CA GLU A 430 -23.83 -33.67 44.17
C GLU A 430 -23.10 -32.48 43.50
N MET A 431 -21.80 -32.70 43.29
CA MET A 431 -20.78 -31.80 42.73
C MET A 431 -21.16 -31.02 41.47
N VAL A 432 -20.69 -29.77 41.35
CA VAL A 432 -19.75 -29.30 40.29
C VAL A 432 -18.98 -28.09 40.85
N ASP A 433 -17.65 -28.04 40.66
CA ASP A 433 -16.81 -26.88 41.03
C ASP A 433 -17.08 -25.66 40.12
N HIS A 434 -17.05 -24.45 40.68
CA HIS A 434 -17.17 -23.18 39.92
C HIS A 434 -15.89 -22.34 40.05
N ASP A 435 -15.09 -22.32 38.98
CA ASP A 435 -13.97 -21.39 38.78
C ASP A 435 -14.47 -19.99 38.34
N GLU A 436 -15.24 -19.30 39.20
CA GLU A 436 -15.74 -17.93 38.94
C GLU A 436 -14.70 -16.83 39.29
N HIS A 437 -13.48 -16.93 38.77
CA HIS A 437 -12.43 -15.90 38.98
C HIS A 437 -11.75 -15.35 37.73
N ALA A 438 -12.17 -15.74 36.52
CA ALA A 438 -11.70 -15.15 35.27
C ALA A 438 -12.50 -13.89 34.83
N ASP A 439 -13.83 -13.96 34.88
CA ASP A 439 -14.74 -12.98 34.24
C ASP A 439 -14.72 -11.56 34.83
N HIS A 440 -14.14 -11.35 36.01
CA HIS A 440 -14.14 -10.02 36.64
C HIS A 440 -13.05 -9.08 36.08
N ILE A 441 -12.05 -9.61 35.36
CA ILE A 441 -10.96 -8.80 34.79
C ILE A 441 -11.38 -8.19 33.43
N GLU A 442 -11.99 -8.98 32.53
CA GLU A 442 -12.42 -8.51 31.20
C GLU A 442 -13.43 -7.34 31.27
N ARG A 443 -14.30 -7.29 32.29
CA ARG A 443 -15.27 -6.20 32.45
C ARG A 443 -14.65 -4.83 32.74
N LYS A 444 -13.37 -4.74 33.12
CA LYS A 444 -12.69 -3.44 33.31
C LYS A 444 -12.06 -2.88 32.04
N GLU A 445 -11.67 -3.73 31.09
CA GLU A 445 -11.05 -3.29 29.84
C GLU A 445 -12.09 -2.73 28.85
N ALA A 446 -13.29 -3.33 28.80
CA ALA A 446 -14.39 -2.87 27.94
C ALA A 446 -14.95 -1.47 28.30
N ALA A 447 -14.68 -0.95 29.50
CA ALA A 447 -15.20 0.35 29.95
C ALA A 447 -14.32 1.55 29.56
N ALA A 448 -13.09 1.33 29.11
CA ALA A 448 -12.11 2.39 28.85
C ALA A 448 -12.18 3.00 27.44
N LEU A 449 -12.93 2.38 26.51
CA LEU A 449 -12.84 2.67 25.06
C LEU A 449 -13.99 3.52 24.49
N ILE A 450 -14.92 4.03 25.32
CA ILE A 450 -16.02 4.89 24.85
C ILE A 450 -15.68 6.36 25.12
N THR A 451 -15.19 7.05 24.08
CA THR A 451 -15.11 8.52 24.11
C THR A 451 -16.45 9.14 23.65
N PRO A 452 -16.98 10.17 24.34
CA PRO A 452 -18.17 10.88 23.87
C PRO A 452 -17.79 11.83 22.72
N ARG A 453 -18.48 11.69 21.58
CA ARG A 453 -18.38 12.60 20.43
C ARG A 453 -19.15 13.91 20.74
N PRO A 454 -18.60 15.10 20.43
CA PRO A 454 -19.32 16.36 20.65
C PRO A 454 -20.55 16.49 19.73
N PRO A 455 -21.58 17.24 20.15
CA PRO A 455 -22.80 17.42 19.35
C PRO A 455 -22.52 18.27 18.09
N LEU A 456 -23.14 17.88 16.98
CA LEU A 456 -23.15 18.64 15.73
C LEU A 456 -23.87 19.99 15.94
N SER A 457 -23.20 21.09 15.59
CA SER A 457 -23.81 22.41 15.55
C SER A 457 -24.75 22.52 14.34
N THR A 458 -26.02 22.81 14.58
CA THR A 458 -26.98 23.17 13.54
C THR A 458 -26.60 24.51 12.91
N VAL A 459 -26.32 24.53 11.61
CA VAL A 459 -26.19 25.77 10.81
C VAL A 459 -27.60 26.30 10.50
N PRO A 460 -27.88 27.61 10.58
CA PRO A 460 -29.21 28.14 10.28
C PRO A 460 -29.52 28.15 8.78
N GLU A 461 -30.72 27.74 8.39
CA GLU A 461 -31.28 28.05 7.07
C GLU A 461 -31.53 29.56 6.96
N GLY A 462 -30.93 30.24 5.97
CA GLY A 462 -31.17 31.68 5.83
C GLY A 462 -30.37 32.50 4.83
N GLU A 463 -30.30 32.12 3.55
CA GLU A 463 -30.48 33.08 2.43
C GLU A 463 -30.57 32.34 1.09
N ARG A 464 -31.70 32.47 0.39
CA ARG A 464 -31.79 32.17 -1.05
C ARG A 464 -31.28 33.40 -1.81
N ARG A 465 -30.28 33.23 -2.68
CA ARG A 465 -30.03 34.13 -3.81
C ARG A 465 -29.90 33.34 -5.09
N ASP A 466 -30.50 33.88 -6.15
CA ASP A 466 -30.54 33.26 -7.46
C ASP A 466 -29.16 33.25 -8.12
N VAL A 467 -28.76 32.11 -8.69
CA VAL A 467 -27.57 31.99 -9.56
C VAL A 467 -27.99 31.45 -10.92
N SER A 468 -28.70 32.29 -11.68
CA SER A 468 -28.84 32.13 -13.13
C SER A 468 -27.83 33.04 -13.83
N GLY A 469 -26.53 32.71 -13.78
CA GLY A 469 -25.51 33.64 -14.25
C GLY A 469 -24.05 33.19 -14.28
N GLU A 470 -23.73 31.89 -14.30
CA GLU A 470 -22.32 31.45 -14.24
C GLU A 470 -21.99 30.28 -15.18
N LYS A 471 -22.21 30.50 -16.49
CA LYS A 471 -21.79 29.59 -17.58
C LYS A 471 -20.95 30.28 -18.67
N ALA A 472 -20.26 31.38 -18.33
CA ALA A 472 -19.61 32.25 -19.30
C ALA A 472 -18.13 32.61 -18.99
N ASN A 473 -17.45 31.90 -18.08
CA ASN A 473 -16.11 32.32 -17.63
C ASN A 473 -15.07 31.20 -17.39
N VAL A 474 -15.29 29.99 -17.91
CA VAL A 474 -14.30 28.88 -17.85
C VAL A 474 -13.50 28.74 -19.16
N GLU A 475 -13.98 29.32 -20.27
CA GLU A 475 -13.36 29.20 -21.60
C GLU A 475 -12.35 30.31 -21.93
N LYS A 476 -11.80 31.01 -20.91
CA LYS A 476 -10.89 32.16 -21.09
C LYS A 476 -9.58 32.11 -20.28
N ILE A 477 -9.15 30.92 -19.86
CA ILE A 477 -7.89 30.73 -19.09
C ILE A 477 -6.94 29.69 -19.74
N MET A 478 -7.34 29.02 -20.84
CA MET A 478 -6.50 28.04 -21.55
C MET A 478 -5.94 28.51 -22.91
N ASN A 479 -5.99 29.81 -23.21
CA ASN A 479 -5.29 30.42 -24.35
C ASN A 479 -4.62 31.72 -23.88
N ASP A 480 -3.36 31.62 -23.43
CA ASP A 480 -2.31 32.65 -23.55
C ASP A 480 -1.04 32.23 -22.77
N VAL A 481 -0.25 31.31 -23.36
CA VAL A 481 1.17 31.14 -23.02
C VAL A 481 1.98 31.10 -24.33
N GLY A 482 2.17 32.28 -24.90
CA GLY A 482 3.05 32.51 -26.04
C GLY A 482 4.41 33.06 -25.60
N THR A 483 5.47 32.39 -26.05
CA THR A 483 6.88 32.79 -26.08
C THR A 483 7.18 34.31 -26.07
N VAL A 484 8.08 34.77 -25.20
CA VAL A 484 8.81 36.05 -25.39
C VAL A 484 10.28 35.90 -25.00
N ASN A 485 11.16 36.50 -25.81
CA ASN A 485 12.61 36.55 -25.68
C ASN A 485 13.09 37.38 -24.48
N ILE A 486 14.34 37.20 -24.09
CA ILE A 486 15.07 38.12 -23.19
C ILE A 486 16.30 38.67 -23.93
N GLU A 487 16.29 39.98 -24.19
CA GLU A 487 17.47 40.79 -24.51
C GLU A 487 17.51 42.02 -23.59
N GLU A 488 18.73 42.52 -23.34
CA GLU A 488 19.19 43.81 -22.76
C GLU A 488 18.16 44.78 -22.11
N ARG A 489 18.44 45.52 -21.01
CA ARG A 489 19.63 46.38 -20.78
C ARG A 489 19.56 47.15 -19.43
N ALA A 490 20.73 47.50 -18.87
CA ALA A 490 20.98 48.53 -17.83
C ALA A 490 20.37 48.33 -16.40
N GLY A 491 21.03 48.75 -15.29
CA GLY A 491 22.35 49.39 -15.13
C GLY A 491 22.72 49.66 -13.64
N ASP A 492 23.83 50.38 -13.44
CA ASP A 492 24.41 50.95 -12.19
C ASP A 492 24.95 50.04 -11.07
N GLY A 493 26.13 50.38 -10.49
CA GLY A 493 26.57 49.70 -9.26
C GLY A 493 27.91 49.95 -8.53
N LYS A 494 28.84 50.80 -8.99
CA LYS A 494 30.09 51.25 -8.27
C LYS A 494 31.26 50.26 -8.07
N THR A 495 32.46 50.86 -8.01
CA THR A 495 33.80 50.26 -7.82
C THR A 495 34.35 50.49 -6.40
N PRO A 496 35.49 49.86 -6.06
CA PRO A 496 36.52 50.55 -5.28
C PRO A 496 37.92 50.54 -5.92
N HIS A 497 38.74 51.52 -5.54
CA HIS A 497 40.13 51.70 -5.99
C HIS A 497 41.14 50.75 -5.33
N MET A 498 42.21 50.41 -6.06
CA MET A 498 43.65 50.48 -5.69
C MET A 498 44.48 49.96 -6.89
N ARG A 499 45.75 50.32 -7.13
CA ARG A 499 46.55 51.53 -6.86
C ARG A 499 47.76 51.43 -7.81
N LYS A 500 48.08 52.47 -8.59
CA LYS A 500 49.31 52.49 -9.42
C LYS A 500 50.40 53.22 -8.65
N ASP A 501 51.57 52.59 -8.54
CA ASP A 501 52.84 53.24 -8.25
C ASP A 501 53.90 52.64 -9.19
N ALA A 502 54.87 53.45 -9.62
CA ALA A 502 55.83 53.11 -10.68
C ALA A 502 57.16 52.57 -10.12
N VAL A 503 57.88 51.77 -10.94
CA VAL A 503 59.33 51.57 -10.81
C VAL A 503 59.94 51.58 -12.21
N ASP A 504 61.07 52.28 -12.33
CA ASP A 504 61.77 52.57 -13.58
C ASP A 504 62.63 51.42 -14.13
N GLY A 505 63.09 51.62 -15.37
CA GLY A 505 63.77 50.63 -16.18
C GLY A 505 65.06 50.02 -15.62
N VAL A 506 65.28 48.78 -16.06
CA VAL A 506 66.57 48.08 -16.06
C VAL A 506 66.91 47.76 -17.52
N THR A 507 68.19 47.84 -17.86
CA THR A 507 68.72 47.78 -19.24
C THR A 507 68.71 46.37 -19.85
N VAL A 508 68.31 46.29 -21.12
CA VAL A 508 68.10 45.03 -21.89
C VAL A 508 69.41 44.34 -22.34
N ASP A 509 70.57 44.98 -22.18
CA ASP A 509 71.83 44.52 -22.79
C ASP A 509 72.53 43.31 -22.15
N GLU A 510 72.10 42.82 -20.97
CA GLU A 510 72.72 41.63 -20.32
C GLU A 510 71.93 40.32 -20.56
N GLU A 511 70.61 40.37 -20.78
CA GLU A 511 69.81 39.15 -21.07
C GLU A 511 70.05 38.63 -22.50
N VAL A 512 70.28 39.51 -23.47
CA VAL A 512 70.66 39.12 -24.85
C VAL A 512 72.00 38.37 -24.85
N ARG A 513 72.87 38.61 -23.85
CA ARG A 513 74.15 37.92 -23.72
C ARG A 513 74.02 36.51 -23.12
N GLN A 514 72.94 36.20 -22.40
CA GLN A 514 72.64 34.85 -21.89
C GLN A 514 71.78 34.03 -22.87
N ALA A 515 70.90 34.67 -23.65
CA ALA A 515 70.17 34.00 -24.73
C ALA A 515 71.10 33.40 -25.81
N GLY A 516 72.26 34.03 -26.04
CA GLY A 516 73.27 33.58 -27.01
C GLY A 516 74.03 32.29 -26.66
N GLU A 517 73.98 31.79 -25.42
CA GLU A 517 74.61 30.52 -25.03
C GLU A 517 73.64 29.33 -24.93
N VAL A 518 72.32 29.56 -24.98
CA VAL A 518 71.31 28.49 -24.96
C VAL A 518 70.99 27.96 -26.36
N VAL A 519 71.21 28.74 -27.43
CA VAL A 519 71.08 28.29 -28.84
C VAL A 519 72.34 27.52 -29.30
N LYS A 520 72.81 26.62 -28.43
CA LYS A 520 73.54 25.40 -28.80
C LYS A 520 72.74 24.17 -28.35
N VAL A 521 71.43 24.20 -28.58
CA VAL A 521 70.64 22.98 -28.70
C VAL A 521 71.14 22.25 -29.93
N GLY A 522 72.08 21.32 -29.71
CA GLY A 522 72.47 20.38 -30.74
C GLY A 522 71.24 19.56 -31.11
N VAL A 523 70.83 19.68 -32.38
CA VAL A 523 70.04 18.70 -33.14
C VAL A 523 68.91 18.04 -32.34
N ILE A 524 67.69 18.57 -32.50
CA ILE A 524 66.42 18.07 -31.92
C ILE A 524 66.11 16.59 -32.31
N ALA A 525 66.93 15.96 -33.16
CA ALA A 525 66.75 14.60 -33.62
C ALA A 525 66.87 13.51 -32.52
N ASP A 526 67.44 13.82 -31.35
CA ASP A 526 67.54 12.94 -30.19
C ASP A 526 66.65 13.40 -29.01
N SER A 527 65.43 13.91 -29.28
CA SER A 527 64.47 14.12 -28.18
C SER A 527 64.15 12.78 -27.52
N ALA A 528 64.54 12.63 -26.25
CA ALA A 528 64.37 11.38 -25.49
C ALA A 528 62.90 10.95 -25.41
N GLU A 529 61.97 11.89 -25.54
CA GLU A 529 60.52 11.67 -25.59
C GLU A 529 60.07 11.00 -26.90
N TYR A 530 60.64 11.35 -28.07
CA TYR A 530 60.34 10.63 -29.32
C TYR A 530 60.82 9.19 -29.25
N ILE A 531 62.03 8.96 -28.72
CA ILE A 531 62.57 7.61 -28.49
C ILE A 531 61.67 6.84 -27.53
N ALA A 532 61.26 7.45 -26.41
CA ALA A 532 60.35 6.83 -25.45
C ALA A 532 58.96 6.53 -26.03
N ILE A 533 58.42 7.36 -26.92
CA ILE A 533 57.15 7.09 -27.62
C ILE A 533 57.32 5.93 -28.62
N LYS A 534 58.42 5.90 -29.38
CA LYS A 534 58.73 4.81 -30.32
C LYS A 534 58.92 3.47 -29.58
N GLU A 535 59.63 3.48 -28.45
CA GLU A 535 59.78 2.31 -27.57
C GLU A 535 58.45 1.89 -26.93
N LYS A 536 57.59 2.83 -26.49
CA LYS A 536 56.24 2.51 -25.98
C LYS A 536 55.36 1.84 -27.05
N LEU A 537 55.37 2.34 -28.28
CA LEU A 537 54.62 1.76 -29.40
C LEU A 537 55.13 0.34 -29.72
N GLN A 538 56.45 0.13 -29.79
CA GLN A 538 57.04 -1.20 -29.97
C GLN A 538 56.73 -2.15 -28.80
N THR A 539 56.73 -1.64 -27.57
CA THR A 539 56.38 -2.42 -26.37
C THR A 539 54.90 -2.81 -26.37
N ARG A 540 54.00 -1.92 -26.82
CA ARG A 540 52.58 -2.25 -27.01
C ARG A 540 52.37 -3.27 -28.14
N GLN A 541 53.08 -3.15 -29.26
CA GLN A 541 53.07 -4.14 -30.33
C GLN A 541 53.47 -5.54 -29.83
N ALA A 542 54.54 -5.64 -29.04
CA ALA A 542 54.96 -6.90 -28.41
C ALA A 542 53.92 -7.45 -27.41
N ARG A 543 53.24 -6.59 -26.64
CA ARG A 543 52.12 -6.98 -25.76
C ARG A 543 50.91 -7.48 -26.55
N LEU A 544 50.56 -6.85 -27.67
CA LEU A 544 49.47 -7.29 -28.55
C LEU A 544 49.77 -8.67 -29.18
N GLU A 545 50.99 -8.88 -29.69
CA GLU A 545 51.42 -10.21 -30.17
C GLU A 545 51.30 -11.27 -29.06
N THR A 546 51.65 -10.92 -27.82
CA THR A 546 51.54 -11.81 -26.64
C THR A 546 50.08 -12.12 -26.29
N LEU A 547 49.22 -11.11 -26.17
CA LEU A 547 47.79 -11.28 -25.83
C LEU A 547 47.04 -12.10 -26.89
N LEU A 548 47.29 -11.82 -28.16
CA LEU A 548 46.68 -12.54 -29.28
C LEU A 548 47.16 -14.00 -29.36
N SER A 549 48.41 -14.29 -28.97
CA SER A 549 48.88 -15.67 -28.83
C SER A 549 48.13 -16.44 -27.72
N GLY A 550 47.75 -15.76 -26.63
CA GLY A 550 46.91 -16.33 -25.57
C GLY A 550 45.46 -16.57 -25.99
N MET A 551 44.84 -15.60 -26.68
CA MET A 551 43.46 -15.71 -27.19
C MET A 551 43.28 -16.84 -28.22
N ALA A 552 44.33 -17.16 -28.98
CA ALA A 552 44.33 -18.28 -29.92
C ALA A 552 44.12 -19.64 -29.23
N GLY A 553 44.48 -19.76 -27.94
CA GLY A 553 44.26 -20.97 -27.14
C GLY A 553 42.85 -21.11 -26.55
N GLN A 554 42.01 -20.06 -26.59
CA GLN A 554 40.72 -20.04 -25.88
C GLN A 554 39.48 -19.90 -26.78
N SER A 555 39.59 -19.26 -27.95
CA SER A 555 38.42 -18.72 -28.67
C SER A 555 37.86 -19.59 -29.81
N GLY A 556 38.53 -20.69 -30.19
CA GLY A 556 38.10 -21.54 -31.32
C GLY A 556 38.16 -20.88 -32.70
N MET A 557 38.55 -19.60 -32.80
CA MET A 557 38.80 -18.93 -34.08
C MET A 557 39.91 -19.64 -34.85
N SER A 558 39.73 -19.80 -36.17
CA SER A 558 40.73 -20.46 -36.99
C SER A 558 42.06 -19.70 -36.93
N PHE A 559 43.13 -20.43 -36.65
CA PHE A 559 44.49 -19.88 -36.46
C PHE A 559 44.97 -19.05 -37.67
N GLN A 560 44.46 -19.33 -38.87
CA GLN A 560 44.68 -18.53 -40.07
C GLN A 560 44.08 -17.12 -39.98
N ARG A 561 42.85 -16.97 -39.49
CA ARG A 561 42.18 -15.66 -39.36
C ARG A 561 42.88 -14.79 -38.34
N LEU A 562 43.34 -15.39 -37.23
CA LEU A 562 44.08 -14.70 -36.18
C LEU A 562 45.49 -14.28 -36.66
N ARG A 563 46.19 -15.13 -37.44
CA ARG A 563 47.43 -14.74 -38.14
C ARG A 563 47.22 -13.61 -39.14
N GLN A 564 46.11 -13.59 -39.88
CA GLN A 564 45.82 -12.55 -40.83
C GLN A 564 45.57 -11.20 -40.12
N MET A 565 44.77 -11.19 -39.05
CA MET A 565 44.58 -9.99 -38.22
C MET A 565 45.89 -9.50 -37.60
N LEU A 566 46.76 -10.40 -37.11
CA LEU A 566 48.09 -10.04 -36.61
C LEU A 566 48.96 -9.38 -37.68
N LYS A 567 48.95 -9.93 -38.90
CA LYS A 567 49.70 -9.37 -40.04
C LYS A 567 49.15 -7.98 -40.43
N GLU A 568 47.84 -7.82 -40.50
CA GLU A 568 47.19 -6.54 -40.80
C GLU A 568 47.43 -5.49 -39.71
N LEU A 569 47.38 -5.87 -38.43
CA LEU A 569 47.73 -4.98 -37.30
C LEU A 569 49.19 -4.54 -37.36
N ARG A 570 50.11 -5.47 -37.65
CA ARG A 570 51.54 -5.18 -37.78
C ARG A 570 51.85 -4.26 -38.96
N GLU A 571 51.29 -4.54 -40.13
CA GLU A 571 51.43 -3.66 -41.30
C GLU A 571 50.80 -2.27 -41.08
N ARG A 572 49.79 -2.16 -40.21
CA ARG A 572 49.18 -0.88 -39.81
C ARG A 572 50.01 -0.14 -38.76
N SER A 573 50.55 -0.82 -37.75
CA SER A 573 51.45 -0.18 -36.78
C SER A 573 52.75 0.29 -37.42
N GLU A 574 53.31 -0.51 -38.34
CA GLU A 574 54.48 -0.14 -39.14
C GLU A 574 54.16 1.08 -40.04
N ARG A 575 52.97 1.14 -40.66
CA ARG A 575 52.49 2.34 -41.39
C ARG A 575 52.33 3.56 -40.49
N LEU A 576 51.73 3.43 -39.30
CA LEU A 576 51.54 4.54 -38.37
C LEU A 576 52.89 5.11 -37.90
N ILE A 577 53.83 4.23 -37.51
CA ILE A 577 55.21 4.61 -37.18
C ILE A 577 55.84 5.32 -38.39
N GLN A 578 55.68 4.78 -39.60
CA GLN A 578 56.20 5.39 -40.82
C GLN A 578 55.58 6.77 -41.09
N THR A 579 54.27 6.97 -40.94
CA THR A 579 53.62 8.28 -41.15
C THR A 579 54.02 9.31 -40.08
N ILE A 580 54.23 8.88 -38.84
CA ILE A 580 54.83 9.73 -37.79
C ILE A 580 56.27 10.10 -38.16
N GLU A 581 57.05 9.15 -38.67
CA GLU A 581 58.45 9.35 -39.06
C GLU A 581 58.59 10.17 -40.36
N GLU A 582 57.63 10.08 -41.28
CA GLU A 582 57.49 10.94 -42.49
C GLU A 582 57.07 12.37 -42.12
N ARG A 583 56.08 12.54 -41.22
CA ARG A 583 55.73 13.87 -40.68
C ARG A 583 56.91 14.49 -39.95
N ARG A 584 57.61 13.72 -39.12
CA ARG A 584 58.85 14.15 -38.45
C ARG A 584 59.90 14.57 -39.48
N GLN A 585 60.20 13.74 -40.50
CA GLN A 585 61.16 14.07 -41.56
C GLN A 585 60.76 15.32 -42.36
N SER A 586 59.46 15.59 -42.53
CA SER A 586 58.95 16.83 -43.14
C SER A 586 59.20 18.06 -42.24
N ILE A 587 59.02 17.92 -40.92
CA ILE A 587 59.30 18.99 -39.95
C ILE A 587 60.83 19.21 -39.82
N ASP A 588 61.61 18.13 -39.66
CA ASP A 588 63.08 18.15 -39.65
C ASP A 588 63.63 18.75 -40.96
N GLY A 589 63.03 18.42 -42.12
CA GLY A 589 63.37 19.00 -43.42
C GLY A 589 63.07 20.50 -43.52
N ARG A 590 61.96 20.96 -42.94
CA ARG A 590 61.64 22.40 -42.82
C ARG A 590 62.58 23.12 -41.86
N ALA A 591 62.91 22.51 -40.72
CA ALA A 591 63.87 23.04 -39.75
C ALA A 591 65.28 23.16 -40.36
N ASN A 592 65.72 22.15 -41.11
CA ASN A 592 67.01 22.18 -41.83
C ASN A 592 67.02 23.25 -42.93
N GLY A 593 65.93 23.41 -43.70
CA GLY A 593 65.82 24.49 -44.68
C GLY A 593 65.84 25.89 -44.05
N LEU A 594 65.25 26.04 -42.86
CA LEU A 594 65.37 27.25 -42.03
C LEU A 594 66.81 27.47 -41.58
N MET A 595 67.52 26.43 -41.14
CA MET A 595 68.94 26.52 -40.76
C MET A 595 69.85 26.89 -41.95
N GLU A 596 69.63 26.32 -43.15
CA GLU A 596 70.39 26.72 -44.35
C GLU A 596 70.16 28.19 -44.74
N HIS A 597 69.02 28.77 -44.37
CA HIS A 597 68.77 30.21 -44.53
C HIS A 597 69.38 31.08 -43.41
N MET A 598 69.80 30.50 -42.27
CA MET A 598 70.49 31.23 -41.19
C MET A 598 71.98 31.49 -41.50
N ASP A 599 72.62 30.68 -42.33
CA ASP A 599 74.04 30.86 -42.71
C ASP A 599 74.26 31.99 -43.74
N ALA A 600 73.19 32.64 -44.21
CA ALA A 600 73.26 33.79 -45.12
C ALA A 600 73.40 35.14 -44.35
N PRO A 601 74.32 36.04 -44.74
CA PRO A 601 74.56 37.29 -44.01
C PRO A 601 73.43 38.34 -44.18
N VAL A 602 72.49 38.30 -43.23
CA VAL A 602 71.58 39.36 -42.73
C VAL A 602 71.28 40.57 -43.65
N ILE A 603 70.03 40.66 -44.12
CA ILE A 603 69.29 41.92 -44.22
C ILE A 603 67.85 41.72 -43.71
N ASP A 604 67.55 42.26 -42.53
CA ASP A 604 66.23 42.76 -42.06
C ASP A 604 64.97 41.86 -42.02
N GLU A 605 65.07 40.53 -42.06
CA GLU A 605 63.91 39.61 -41.97
C GLU A 605 63.70 38.91 -40.59
N GLY A 606 64.13 39.51 -39.48
CA GLY A 606 64.03 38.90 -38.14
C GLY A 606 62.61 38.44 -37.72
N ALA A 607 61.57 39.15 -38.17
CA ALA A 607 60.18 38.77 -37.94
C ALA A 607 59.73 37.50 -38.71
N SER A 608 60.29 37.27 -39.91
CA SER A 608 60.01 36.10 -40.75
C SER A 608 60.49 34.81 -40.09
N PHE A 609 61.70 34.87 -39.50
CA PHE A 609 62.30 33.76 -38.78
C PHE A 609 61.55 33.40 -37.48
N GLN A 610 61.21 34.39 -36.64
CA GLN A 610 60.40 34.13 -35.43
C GLN A 610 59.02 33.56 -35.76
N THR A 611 58.35 34.06 -36.80
CA THR A 611 57.07 33.51 -37.27
C THR A 611 57.23 32.04 -37.71
N SER A 612 58.32 31.72 -38.39
CA SER A 612 58.59 30.37 -38.88
C SER A 612 58.92 29.37 -37.76
N LEU A 613 59.70 29.80 -36.74
CA LEU A 613 59.91 29.01 -35.52
C LEU A 613 58.60 28.77 -34.76
N GLN A 614 57.77 29.80 -34.59
CA GLN A 614 56.49 29.68 -33.89
C GLN A 614 55.51 28.75 -34.64
N VAL A 615 55.55 28.71 -35.97
CA VAL A 615 54.82 27.73 -36.80
C VAL A 615 55.39 26.30 -36.62
N LEU A 616 56.71 26.15 -36.45
CA LEU A 616 57.33 24.85 -36.22
C LEU A 616 57.03 24.32 -34.81
N GLU A 617 57.13 25.16 -33.78
CA GLU A 617 56.81 24.85 -32.38
C GLU A 617 55.33 24.46 -32.23
N SER A 618 54.41 25.24 -32.79
CA SER A 618 52.98 24.90 -32.77
C SER A 618 52.65 23.63 -33.56
N ALA A 619 53.39 23.33 -34.64
CA ALA A 619 53.26 22.05 -35.34
C ALA A 619 53.79 20.85 -34.53
N TYR A 620 54.88 21.03 -33.79
CA TYR A 620 55.40 20.00 -32.86
C TYR A 620 54.46 19.77 -31.68
N GLN A 621 54.00 20.84 -31.03
CA GLN A 621 53.02 20.76 -29.93
C GLN A 621 51.75 20.04 -30.40
N LYS A 622 51.23 20.39 -31.58
CA LYS A 622 50.07 19.69 -32.15
C LYS A 622 50.36 18.22 -32.43
N LEU A 623 51.54 17.85 -32.93
CA LEU A 623 51.93 16.45 -33.14
C LEU A 623 52.00 15.69 -31.81
N GLU A 624 52.52 16.30 -30.76
CA GLU A 624 52.60 15.73 -29.41
C GLU A 624 51.20 15.55 -28.80
N GLU A 625 50.32 16.54 -28.93
CA GLU A 625 48.91 16.46 -28.55
C GLU A 625 48.17 15.35 -29.31
N GLU A 626 48.36 15.24 -30.64
CA GLU A 626 47.80 14.16 -31.47
C GLU A 626 48.31 12.78 -31.01
N LEU A 627 49.59 12.63 -30.65
CA LEU A 627 50.16 11.38 -30.13
C LEU A 627 49.60 11.02 -28.75
N LEU A 628 49.52 11.98 -27.82
CA LEU A 628 48.96 11.79 -26.48
C LEU A 628 47.45 11.51 -26.52
N ALA A 629 46.72 12.12 -27.47
CA ALA A 629 45.32 11.80 -27.74
C ALA A 629 45.18 10.38 -28.29
N GLY A 630 45.97 10.01 -29.31
CA GLY A 630 46.01 8.65 -29.86
C GLY A 630 46.26 7.57 -28.80
N ASP A 631 47.17 7.83 -27.86
CA ASP A 631 47.50 6.95 -26.72
C ASP A 631 46.35 6.75 -25.73
N ARG A 632 45.51 7.77 -25.50
CA ARG A 632 44.31 7.71 -24.66
C ARG A 632 43.14 7.06 -25.38
N LEU A 633 43.00 7.32 -26.68
CA LEU A 633 41.93 6.75 -27.51
C LEU A 633 42.10 5.23 -27.67
N ILE A 634 43.33 4.74 -27.90
CA ILE A 634 43.57 3.29 -28.01
C ILE A 634 43.29 2.56 -26.69
N GLU A 635 43.60 3.15 -25.54
CA GLU A 635 43.23 2.59 -24.22
C GLU A 635 41.71 2.50 -24.03
N LYS A 636 40.96 3.52 -24.46
CA LYS A 636 39.48 3.46 -24.46
C LYS A 636 38.96 2.35 -25.40
N ILE A 637 39.54 2.19 -26.59
CA ILE A 637 39.14 1.22 -27.61
C ILE A 637 39.45 -0.23 -27.19
N GLU A 638 40.65 -0.50 -26.68
CA GLU A 638 41.12 -1.86 -26.39
C GLU A 638 40.65 -2.39 -25.02
N LEU A 639 40.51 -1.51 -24.01
CA LEU A 639 40.22 -1.91 -22.63
C LEU A 639 38.80 -1.53 -22.21
N ARG A 640 38.50 -0.23 -22.17
CA ARG A 640 37.29 0.31 -21.52
C ARG A 640 36.00 -0.07 -22.25
N LEU A 641 35.92 0.13 -23.57
CA LEU A 641 34.72 -0.18 -24.34
C LEU A 641 34.37 -1.68 -24.33
N PRO A 642 35.33 -2.62 -24.52
CA PRO A 642 35.07 -4.06 -24.40
C PRO A 642 34.64 -4.48 -23.00
N GLU A 643 35.21 -3.91 -21.94
CA GLU A 643 34.79 -4.18 -20.56
C GLU A 643 33.35 -3.73 -20.30
N GLN A 644 32.97 -2.54 -20.76
CA GLN A 644 31.59 -2.02 -20.65
C GLN A 644 30.59 -2.88 -21.43
N MET A 645 30.89 -3.21 -22.70
CA MET A 645 30.06 -4.12 -23.51
C MET A 645 29.89 -5.49 -22.83
N LYS A 646 30.99 -6.08 -22.35
CA LYS A 646 30.95 -7.38 -21.66
C LYS A 646 30.18 -7.32 -20.34
N ALA A 647 30.27 -6.22 -19.59
CA ALA A 647 29.49 -6.02 -18.36
C ALA A 647 27.98 -5.96 -18.66
N LEU A 648 27.57 -5.19 -19.68
CA LEU A 648 26.19 -5.13 -20.13
C LEU A 648 25.69 -6.47 -20.67
N GLU A 649 26.52 -7.19 -21.43
CA GLU A 649 26.20 -8.55 -21.90
C GLU A 649 25.97 -9.52 -20.75
N MET A 650 26.86 -9.56 -19.75
CA MET A 650 26.67 -10.44 -18.59
C MET A 650 25.41 -10.07 -17.79
N ARG A 651 25.09 -8.77 -17.67
CA ARG A 651 23.88 -8.28 -17.00
C ARG A 651 22.61 -8.67 -17.77
N TYR A 652 22.60 -8.47 -19.09
CA TYR A 652 21.54 -8.90 -20.00
C TYR A 652 21.30 -10.42 -19.94
N HIS A 653 22.35 -11.24 -20.08
CA HIS A 653 22.21 -12.70 -19.99
C HIS A 653 21.74 -13.14 -18.59
N GLY A 654 22.20 -12.48 -17.52
CA GLY A 654 21.75 -12.72 -16.15
C GLY A 654 20.30 -12.30 -15.87
N MET A 655 19.70 -11.50 -16.75
CA MET A 655 18.31 -11.08 -16.71
C MET A 655 17.43 -12.03 -17.54
N VAL A 656 17.81 -12.28 -18.81
CA VAL A 656 17.14 -13.20 -19.74
C VAL A 656 17.10 -14.64 -19.21
N SER A 657 18.17 -15.11 -18.55
CA SER A 657 18.22 -16.44 -17.94
C SER A 657 17.29 -16.65 -16.73
N LYS A 658 16.77 -15.57 -16.15
CA LYS A 658 15.75 -15.64 -15.09
C LYS A 658 14.33 -15.53 -15.63
N ALA A 659 14.15 -14.72 -16.67
CA ALA A 659 12.85 -14.36 -17.23
C ALA A 659 13.04 -13.62 -18.56
N SER A 660 12.16 -13.86 -19.54
CA SER A 660 12.12 -13.12 -20.82
C SER A 660 12.19 -11.61 -20.61
N PHE A 661 12.74 -10.88 -21.57
CA PHE A 661 12.91 -9.42 -21.53
C PHE A 661 12.26 -8.83 -22.77
N ALA A 662 11.23 -7.99 -22.58
CA ALA A 662 10.40 -7.50 -23.69
C ALA A 662 11.22 -6.77 -24.77
N ASN A 663 12.22 -5.98 -24.34
CA ASN A 663 13.10 -5.25 -25.24
C ASN A 663 14.33 -6.06 -25.72
N ALA A 664 14.38 -7.39 -25.51
CA ALA A 664 15.49 -8.24 -25.93
C ALA A 664 15.88 -8.08 -27.41
N PRO A 665 14.94 -8.07 -28.40
CA PRO A 665 15.31 -7.94 -29.81
C PRO A 665 15.94 -6.57 -30.14
N LEU A 666 15.47 -5.52 -29.48
CA LEU A 666 16.00 -4.16 -29.63
C LEU A 666 17.39 -4.05 -28.98
N PHE A 667 17.54 -4.57 -27.76
CA PHE A 667 18.80 -4.58 -27.03
C PHE A 667 19.89 -5.35 -27.78
N GLU A 668 19.59 -6.54 -28.30
CA GLU A 668 20.54 -7.34 -29.10
C GLU A 668 20.93 -6.63 -30.40
N ARG A 669 19.96 -5.99 -31.08
CA ARG A 669 20.20 -5.22 -32.30
C ARG A 669 21.13 -4.03 -32.03
N GLU A 670 20.85 -3.23 -31.01
CA GLU A 670 21.67 -2.07 -30.65
C GLU A 670 23.05 -2.47 -30.15
N LEU A 671 23.15 -3.48 -29.29
CA LEU A 671 24.44 -4.02 -28.84
C LEU A 671 25.28 -4.54 -30.03
N LYS A 672 24.65 -5.20 -31.01
CA LYS A 672 25.31 -5.64 -32.24
C LYS A 672 25.75 -4.46 -33.12
N ALA A 673 24.95 -3.39 -33.20
CA ALA A 673 25.33 -2.15 -33.88
C ALA A 673 26.53 -1.46 -33.20
N ILE A 674 26.53 -1.38 -31.86
CA ILE A 674 27.66 -0.85 -31.07
C ILE A 674 28.93 -1.67 -31.31
N LYS A 675 28.87 -3.01 -31.27
CA LYS A 675 30.01 -3.88 -31.61
C LYS A 675 30.54 -3.62 -33.01
N SER A 676 29.65 -3.40 -33.98
CA SER A 676 30.05 -3.06 -35.36
C SER A 676 30.74 -1.70 -35.45
N ARG A 677 30.26 -0.67 -34.73
CA ARG A 677 30.90 0.65 -34.66
C ARG A 677 32.26 0.57 -33.96
N TRP A 678 32.35 -0.16 -32.86
CA TRP A 678 33.62 -0.39 -32.14
C TRP A 678 34.68 -1.05 -33.05
N HIS A 679 34.32 -2.07 -33.84
CA HIS A 679 35.23 -2.67 -34.81
C HIS A 679 35.69 -1.70 -35.92
N ALA A 680 34.88 -0.67 -36.24
CA ALA A 680 35.24 0.38 -37.20
C ALA A 680 36.18 1.46 -36.60
N LEU A 681 36.33 1.56 -35.28
CA LEU A 681 37.29 2.49 -34.66
C LEU A 681 38.75 2.13 -34.95
N ILE A 682 39.07 0.84 -35.02
CA ILE A 682 40.44 0.34 -35.23
C ILE A 682 41.06 0.83 -36.56
N PRO A 683 40.39 0.73 -37.73
CA PRO A 683 40.91 1.33 -38.96
C PRO A 683 40.97 2.87 -38.91
N LEU A 684 39.95 3.55 -38.37
CA LEU A 684 39.95 5.03 -38.27
C LEU A 684 41.10 5.57 -37.39
N TRP A 685 41.41 4.88 -36.29
CA TRP A 685 42.56 5.19 -35.44
C TRP A 685 43.89 4.92 -36.16
N ALA A 686 43.97 3.82 -36.93
CA ALA A 686 45.14 3.51 -37.75
C ALA A 686 45.36 4.49 -38.92
N GLU A 687 44.31 5.19 -39.37
CA GLU A 687 44.35 6.27 -40.36
C GLU A 687 44.70 7.64 -39.73
N GLY A 688 44.81 7.73 -38.40
CA GLY A 688 45.11 8.96 -37.67
C GLY A 688 43.95 9.94 -37.57
N ALA A 689 42.71 9.50 -37.83
CA ALA A 689 41.50 10.33 -37.79
C ALA A 689 40.97 10.52 -36.35
N PHE A 690 41.81 11.04 -35.45
CA PHE A 690 41.55 11.06 -34.00
C PHE A 690 40.26 11.78 -33.60
N ASP A 691 39.93 12.92 -34.22
CA ASP A 691 38.68 13.66 -33.96
C ASP A 691 37.43 12.81 -34.26
N THR A 692 37.45 12.09 -35.39
CA THR A 692 36.38 11.16 -35.80
C THR A 692 36.28 9.97 -34.86
N VAL A 693 37.43 9.42 -34.44
CA VAL A 693 37.50 8.32 -33.46
C VAL A 693 36.92 8.75 -32.11
N GLU A 694 37.24 9.95 -31.62
CA GLU A 694 36.69 10.45 -30.37
C GLU A 694 35.17 10.68 -30.46
N GLY A 695 34.68 11.27 -31.56
CA GLY A 695 33.25 11.43 -31.80
C GLY A 695 32.49 10.10 -31.86
N GLU A 696 33.03 9.08 -32.53
CA GLU A 696 32.43 7.74 -32.56
C GLU A 696 32.51 7.02 -31.20
N ILE A 697 33.60 7.21 -30.41
CA ILE A 697 33.68 6.70 -29.03
C ILE A 697 32.59 7.35 -28.16
N GLN A 698 32.41 8.67 -28.20
CA GLN A 698 31.35 9.36 -27.46
C GLN A 698 29.96 8.88 -27.90
N GLY A 699 29.79 8.64 -29.19
CA GLY A 699 28.57 8.05 -29.78
C GLY A 699 28.34 6.58 -29.40
N ILE A 700 29.36 5.83 -29.00
CA ILE A 700 29.26 4.48 -28.45
C ILE A 700 28.99 4.54 -26.94
N GLU A 701 29.71 5.39 -26.19
CA GLU A 701 29.52 5.54 -24.73
C GLU A 701 28.09 6.02 -24.41
N SER A 702 27.51 6.90 -25.21
CA SER A 702 26.10 7.32 -25.06
C SER A 702 25.11 6.19 -25.37
N SER A 703 25.36 5.37 -26.40
CA SER A 703 24.54 4.18 -26.69
C SER A 703 24.65 3.11 -25.59
N LEU A 704 25.84 2.86 -25.07
CA LEU A 704 26.06 1.95 -23.93
C LEU A 704 25.39 2.45 -22.65
N SER A 705 25.43 3.77 -22.41
CA SER A 705 24.70 4.41 -21.30
C SER A 705 23.19 4.20 -21.42
N SER A 706 22.62 4.45 -22.62
CA SER A 706 21.21 4.20 -22.92
C SER A 706 20.80 2.74 -22.70
N LEU A 707 21.62 1.78 -23.17
CA LEU A 707 21.39 0.35 -22.92
C LEU A 707 21.51 -0.03 -21.43
N SER A 708 22.37 0.63 -20.65
CA SER A 708 22.38 0.44 -19.19
C SER A 708 21.05 0.90 -18.58
N THR A 709 20.62 2.13 -18.90
CA THR A 709 19.36 2.69 -18.38
C THR A 709 18.18 1.77 -18.66
N LEU A 710 18.06 1.20 -19.86
CA LEU A 710 17.00 0.23 -20.20
C LEU A 710 17.06 -1.06 -19.35
N LEU A 711 18.25 -1.54 -18.97
CA LEU A 711 18.39 -2.69 -18.05
C LEU A 711 18.12 -2.29 -16.59
N ASP A 712 18.47 -1.05 -16.21
CA ASP A 712 18.17 -0.49 -14.89
C ASP A 712 16.66 -0.32 -14.69
N GLU A 713 15.95 0.25 -15.69
CA GLU A 713 14.49 0.41 -15.72
C GLU A 713 13.75 -0.93 -15.66
N GLU A 714 14.14 -1.90 -16.49
CA GLU A 714 13.56 -3.25 -16.45
C GLU A 714 13.81 -3.93 -15.09
N GLU A 715 15.00 -3.77 -14.51
CA GLU A 715 15.32 -4.37 -13.20
C GLU A 715 14.56 -3.69 -12.05
N THR A 716 14.31 -2.38 -12.09
CA THR A 716 13.44 -1.71 -11.11
C THR A 716 11.98 -2.11 -11.28
N LEU A 717 11.49 -2.21 -12.52
CA LEU A 717 10.12 -2.62 -12.84
C LEU A 717 9.82 -4.06 -12.38
N ARG A 718 10.72 -5.02 -12.65
CA ARG A 718 10.60 -6.40 -12.13
C ARG A 718 10.50 -6.44 -10.61
N ARG A 719 11.42 -5.77 -9.91
CA ARG A 719 11.44 -5.71 -8.43
C ARG A 719 10.19 -5.01 -7.88
N GLY A 720 9.68 -3.99 -8.57
CA GLY A 720 8.46 -3.27 -8.20
C GLY A 720 7.23 -4.17 -8.27
N VAL A 721 7.06 -4.86 -9.40
CA VAL A 721 5.96 -5.81 -9.63
C VAL A 721 6.00 -6.97 -8.63
N ASP A 722 7.17 -7.62 -8.43
CA ASP A 722 7.33 -8.72 -7.47
C ASP A 722 6.96 -8.30 -6.04
N LEU A 723 7.49 -7.15 -5.58
CA LEU A 723 7.26 -6.63 -4.24
C LEU A 723 5.79 -6.23 -4.02
N ALA A 724 5.17 -5.61 -5.03
CA ALA A 724 3.76 -5.24 -4.96
C ALA A 724 2.85 -6.48 -4.97
N LEU A 725 3.15 -7.50 -5.77
CA LEU A 725 2.40 -8.75 -5.79
C LEU A 725 2.47 -9.49 -4.44
N GLU A 726 3.63 -9.49 -3.77
CA GLU A 726 3.76 -10.02 -2.40
C GLU A 726 2.85 -9.25 -1.43
N GLN A 727 2.84 -7.92 -1.50
CA GLN A 727 1.97 -7.07 -0.65
C GLN A 727 0.48 -7.35 -0.88
N TYR A 728 0.01 -7.41 -2.14
CA TYR A 728 -1.39 -7.73 -2.45
C TYR A 728 -1.76 -9.16 -2.05
N THR A 729 -0.83 -10.12 -2.14
CA THR A 729 -1.06 -11.49 -1.64
C THR A 729 -1.30 -11.52 -0.13
N VAL A 730 -0.60 -10.68 0.65
CA VAL A 730 -0.83 -10.54 2.10
C VAL A 730 -2.17 -9.85 2.38
N ARG A 731 -2.53 -8.80 1.63
CA ARG A 731 -3.84 -8.12 1.75
C ARG A 731 -5.01 -9.03 1.40
N GLU A 732 -4.92 -9.81 0.32
CA GLU A 732 -5.91 -10.83 -0.06
C GLU A 732 -6.19 -11.81 1.09
N ALA A 733 -5.13 -12.30 1.75
CA ALA A 733 -5.27 -13.21 2.88
C ALA A 733 -5.95 -12.54 4.10
N ALA A 734 -5.69 -11.26 4.36
CA ALA A 734 -6.35 -10.50 5.41
C ALA A 734 -7.84 -10.25 5.10
N LEU A 735 -8.16 -9.83 3.87
CA LEU A 735 -9.54 -9.62 3.41
C LEU A 735 -10.38 -10.90 3.47
N ARG A 736 -9.83 -12.07 3.07
CA ARG A 736 -10.50 -13.37 3.26
C ARG A 736 -10.71 -13.73 4.72
N HIS A 737 -9.78 -13.34 5.61
CA HIS A 737 -9.98 -13.55 7.03
C HIS A 737 -11.13 -12.68 7.57
N MET A 738 -11.26 -11.44 7.09
CA MET A 738 -12.41 -10.59 7.42
C MET A 738 -13.72 -11.16 6.87
N LEU A 739 -13.76 -11.68 5.62
CA LEU A 739 -14.94 -12.37 5.09
C LEU A 739 -15.39 -13.57 5.96
N THR A 740 -14.43 -14.36 6.46
CA THR A 740 -14.74 -15.47 7.39
C THR A 740 -15.22 -14.97 8.75
N GLN A 741 -14.66 -13.88 9.29
CA GLN A 741 -15.19 -13.24 10.51
C GLN A 741 -16.59 -12.64 10.32
N PHE A 742 -16.86 -11.96 9.20
CA PHE A 742 -18.17 -11.38 8.87
C PHE A 742 -19.24 -12.46 8.71
N THR A 743 -18.95 -13.54 7.98
CA THR A 743 -19.89 -14.66 7.83
C THR A 743 -20.15 -15.40 9.14
N GLU A 744 -19.16 -15.53 10.04
CA GLU A 744 -19.37 -16.06 11.39
C GLU A 744 -20.19 -15.13 12.29
N ARG A 745 -19.91 -13.82 12.29
CA ARG A 745 -20.68 -12.82 13.05
C ARG A 745 -22.12 -12.76 12.57
N SER A 746 -22.34 -12.74 11.26
CA SER A 746 -23.68 -12.77 10.66
C SER A 746 -24.47 -14.02 11.06
N LYS A 747 -23.83 -15.21 11.06
CA LYS A 747 -24.46 -16.46 11.54
C LYS A 747 -24.74 -16.51 13.04
N LYS A 748 -24.03 -15.70 13.86
CA LYS A 748 -24.35 -15.52 15.29
C LYS A 748 -25.51 -14.54 15.44
N LEU A 749 -25.49 -13.44 14.69
CA LEU A 749 -26.51 -12.41 14.65
C LEU A 749 -27.88 -12.96 14.20
N GLU A 750 -27.90 -13.78 13.14
CA GLU A 750 -29.08 -14.48 12.60
C GLU A 750 -29.80 -15.38 13.62
N ARG A 751 -29.09 -15.86 14.64
CA ARG A 751 -29.72 -16.62 15.74
C ARG A 751 -30.49 -15.72 16.70
N VAL A 752 -30.06 -14.47 16.86
CA VAL A 752 -30.61 -13.51 17.83
C VAL A 752 -31.65 -12.59 17.17
N MET A 753 -31.44 -12.25 15.90
CA MET A 753 -32.16 -11.24 15.16
C MET A 753 -32.54 -11.78 13.78
N ASP A 754 -33.76 -11.49 13.31
CA ASP A 754 -34.18 -11.74 11.94
C ASP A 754 -33.57 -10.66 11.04
N VAL A 755 -32.58 -11.09 10.26
CA VAL A 755 -31.75 -10.25 9.40
C VAL A 755 -32.27 -10.23 7.95
N ALA A 756 -33.35 -10.97 7.65
CA ALA A 756 -33.86 -11.17 6.29
C ALA A 756 -34.35 -9.90 5.58
N GLY A 757 -34.67 -8.85 6.35
CA GLY A 757 -35.03 -7.52 5.82
C GLY A 757 -33.85 -6.55 5.66
N THR A 758 -32.59 -7.01 5.77
CA THR A 758 -31.40 -6.16 5.64
C THR A 758 -30.50 -6.60 4.49
N ASP A 759 -29.77 -5.65 3.91
CA ASP A 759 -28.81 -5.91 2.83
C ASP A 759 -27.52 -6.62 3.29
N LEU A 760 -27.43 -7.13 4.53
CA LEU A 760 -26.22 -7.74 5.08
C LEU A 760 -25.72 -8.92 4.23
N TRP A 761 -26.59 -9.88 3.94
CA TRP A 761 -26.21 -11.07 3.17
C TRP A 761 -25.86 -10.75 1.72
N GLN A 762 -26.57 -9.80 1.11
CA GLN A 762 -26.24 -9.30 -0.23
C GLN A 762 -24.88 -8.59 -0.22
N SER A 763 -24.63 -7.74 0.77
CA SER A 763 -23.35 -7.04 0.95
C SER A 763 -22.18 -7.99 1.18
N ILE A 764 -22.39 -9.10 1.92
CA ILE A 764 -21.36 -10.14 2.11
C ILE A 764 -21.09 -10.89 0.80
N LYS A 765 -22.14 -11.23 0.03
CA LYS A 765 -21.99 -11.88 -1.27
C LYS A 765 -21.29 -10.98 -2.30
N ASP A 766 -21.59 -9.68 -2.29
CA ASP A 766 -20.92 -8.70 -3.14
C ASP A 766 -19.45 -8.50 -2.73
N PHE A 767 -19.13 -8.59 -1.43
CA PHE A 767 -17.75 -8.60 -0.95
C PHE A 767 -16.98 -9.85 -1.41
N GLU A 768 -17.58 -11.02 -1.27
CA GLU A 768 -17.02 -12.30 -1.75
C GLU A 768 -16.71 -12.23 -3.25
N LYS A 769 -17.67 -11.77 -4.08
CA LYS A 769 -17.49 -11.59 -5.52
C LYS A 769 -16.37 -10.60 -5.88
N ARG A 770 -16.20 -9.51 -5.10
CA ARG A 770 -15.07 -8.57 -5.29
C ARG A 770 -13.72 -9.24 -4.97
N LEU A 771 -13.66 -10.06 -3.92
CA LEU A 771 -12.45 -10.82 -3.58
C LEU A 771 -12.10 -11.89 -4.61
N GLU A 772 -13.09 -12.54 -5.23
CA GLU A 772 -12.88 -13.46 -6.35
C GLU A 772 -12.31 -12.74 -7.58
N LYS A 773 -12.86 -11.57 -7.93
CA LYS A 773 -12.34 -10.71 -9.02
C LYS A 773 -10.89 -10.28 -8.74
N MET A 774 -10.61 -9.80 -7.53
CA MET A 774 -9.25 -9.42 -7.12
C MET A 774 -8.29 -10.62 -7.19
N GLN A 775 -8.72 -11.81 -6.79
CA GLN A 775 -7.93 -13.05 -6.89
C GLN A 775 -7.66 -13.43 -8.36
N SER A 776 -8.64 -13.32 -9.27
CA SER A 776 -8.44 -13.67 -10.68
C SER A 776 -7.47 -12.69 -11.36
N GLN A 777 -7.60 -11.38 -11.10
CA GLN A 777 -6.63 -10.37 -11.54
C GLN A 777 -5.23 -10.63 -10.97
N ARG A 778 -5.12 -11.01 -9.69
CA ARG A 778 -3.82 -11.37 -9.08
C ARG A 778 -3.18 -12.60 -9.74
N LYS A 779 -3.98 -13.64 -10.04
CA LYS A 779 -3.50 -14.82 -10.79
C LYS A 779 -3.05 -14.45 -12.21
N MET A 780 -3.77 -13.56 -12.89
CA MET A 780 -3.39 -13.06 -14.21
C MET A 780 -2.08 -12.26 -14.18
N CYS A 781 -1.89 -11.38 -13.18
CA CYS A 781 -0.62 -10.69 -12.94
C CYS A 781 0.54 -11.69 -12.71
N GLN A 782 0.32 -12.70 -11.86
CA GLN A 782 1.28 -13.76 -11.60
C GLN A 782 1.62 -14.56 -12.88
N HIS A 783 0.63 -14.90 -13.71
CA HIS A 783 0.85 -15.55 -14.99
C HIS A 783 1.71 -14.70 -15.94
N TYR A 784 1.46 -13.38 -16.02
CA TYR A 784 2.33 -12.49 -16.81
C TYR A 784 3.75 -12.36 -16.24
N ILE A 785 3.97 -12.54 -14.94
CA ILE A 785 5.34 -12.64 -14.36
C ILE A 785 5.99 -13.97 -14.75
N GLU A 786 5.25 -15.08 -14.74
CA GLU A 786 5.73 -16.40 -15.15
C GLU A 786 6.07 -16.45 -16.66
N GLU A 787 5.30 -15.76 -17.51
CA GLU A 787 5.64 -15.48 -18.92
C GLU A 787 6.68 -14.36 -19.11
N ALA A 788 7.07 -13.69 -18.02
CA ALA A 788 7.99 -12.57 -17.99
C ALA A 788 7.60 -11.36 -18.87
N ARG A 789 6.30 -11.11 -19.00
CA ARG A 789 5.66 -9.97 -19.65
C ARG A 789 5.40 -8.85 -18.63
N PHE A 790 6.45 -8.34 -17.98
CA PHE A 790 6.31 -7.47 -16.80
C PHE A 790 5.55 -6.15 -17.05
N GLN A 791 5.59 -5.59 -18.27
CA GLN A 791 4.77 -4.40 -18.62
C GLN A 791 3.26 -4.69 -18.56
N LEU A 792 2.84 -5.89 -18.99
CA LEU A 792 1.44 -6.33 -18.83
C LEU A 792 1.13 -6.68 -17.37
N ALA A 793 2.10 -7.26 -16.65
CA ALA A 793 1.95 -7.52 -15.22
C ALA A 793 1.75 -6.22 -14.42
N GLU A 794 2.47 -5.14 -14.74
CA GLU A 794 2.32 -3.80 -14.15
C GLU A 794 0.95 -3.18 -14.48
N ALA A 795 0.49 -3.28 -15.73
CA ALA A 795 -0.86 -2.82 -16.10
C ALA A 795 -1.96 -3.58 -15.33
N VAL A 796 -1.85 -4.90 -15.17
CA VAL A 796 -2.80 -5.68 -14.36
C VAL A 796 -2.66 -5.36 -12.87
N LEU A 797 -1.44 -5.08 -12.37
CA LEU A 797 -1.18 -4.74 -10.97
C LEU A 797 -1.96 -3.49 -10.52
N GLU A 798 -2.09 -2.47 -11.37
CA GLU A 798 -2.95 -1.32 -11.09
C GLU A 798 -4.44 -1.73 -10.99
N THR A 799 -4.92 -2.67 -11.83
CA THR A 799 -6.30 -3.19 -11.68
C THR A 799 -6.49 -4.05 -10.42
N VAL A 800 -5.43 -4.74 -9.94
CA VAL A 800 -5.42 -5.48 -8.67
C VAL A 800 -5.48 -4.50 -7.48
N LYS A 801 -4.74 -3.39 -7.57
CA LYS A 801 -4.72 -2.30 -6.59
C LYS A 801 -6.10 -1.64 -6.45
N GLU A 802 -6.75 -1.30 -7.56
CA GLU A 802 -8.12 -0.79 -7.57
C GLU A 802 -9.10 -1.79 -6.92
N ALA A 803 -9.07 -3.06 -7.34
CA ALA A 803 -9.92 -4.10 -6.77
C ALA A 803 -9.64 -4.38 -5.27
N THR A 804 -8.39 -4.19 -4.84
CA THR A 804 -8.00 -4.27 -3.42
C THR A 804 -8.62 -3.11 -2.63
N GLN A 805 -8.51 -1.87 -3.13
CA GLN A 805 -9.09 -0.70 -2.47
C GLN A 805 -10.63 -0.81 -2.40
N GLU A 806 -11.30 -1.17 -3.50
CA GLU A 806 -12.74 -1.40 -3.52
C GLU A 806 -13.17 -2.45 -2.48
N SER A 807 -12.35 -3.49 -2.29
CA SER A 807 -12.61 -4.55 -1.31
C SER A 807 -12.37 -4.07 0.12
N GLU A 808 -11.32 -3.27 0.38
CA GLU A 808 -11.03 -2.66 1.68
C GLU A 808 -12.16 -1.70 2.10
N GLU A 809 -12.61 -0.81 1.21
CA GLU A 809 -13.74 0.11 1.46
C GLU A 809 -15.07 -0.62 1.72
N HIS A 810 -15.28 -1.77 1.06
CA HIS A 810 -16.50 -2.56 1.25
C HIS A 810 -16.44 -3.39 2.55
N ALA A 811 -15.25 -3.84 2.96
CA ALA A 811 -15.05 -4.46 4.27
C ALA A 811 -15.33 -3.47 5.41
N GLU A 812 -14.91 -2.20 5.30
CA GLU A 812 -15.22 -1.17 6.31
C GLU A 812 -16.73 -0.94 6.43
N LYS A 813 -17.46 -0.86 5.30
CA LYS A 813 -18.92 -0.74 5.29
C LYS A 813 -19.61 -1.93 5.97
N LEU A 814 -19.10 -3.15 5.76
CA LEU A 814 -19.60 -4.36 6.42
C LEU A 814 -19.33 -4.37 7.93
N GLU A 815 -18.16 -3.92 8.38
CA GLU A 815 -17.84 -3.80 9.81
C GLU A 815 -18.76 -2.78 10.50
N ILE A 816 -19.00 -1.62 9.88
CA ILE A 816 -19.94 -0.60 10.40
C ILE A 816 -21.35 -1.19 10.50
N LEU A 817 -21.85 -1.83 9.43
CA LEU A 817 -23.20 -2.39 9.40
C LEU A 817 -23.38 -3.52 10.42
N LEU A 818 -22.38 -4.40 10.58
CA LEU A 818 -22.38 -5.41 11.64
C LEU A 818 -22.35 -4.79 13.04
N GLY A 819 -21.53 -3.76 13.27
CA GLY A 819 -21.46 -3.05 14.54
C GLY A 819 -22.77 -2.34 14.91
N GLU A 820 -23.45 -1.73 13.94
CA GLU A 820 -24.80 -1.15 14.12
C GLU A 820 -25.82 -2.23 14.51
N LEU A 821 -25.81 -3.38 13.81
CA LEU A 821 -26.73 -4.49 14.08
C LEU A 821 -26.47 -5.18 15.42
N GLU A 822 -25.21 -5.43 15.79
CA GLU A 822 -24.80 -6.00 17.09
C GLU A 822 -25.08 -5.02 18.25
N GLY A 823 -25.04 -3.71 17.99
CA GLY A 823 -25.38 -2.67 18.97
C GLY A 823 -26.88 -2.38 19.11
N PHE A 824 -27.69 -2.72 18.10
CA PHE A 824 -29.07 -2.27 17.97
C PHE A 824 -29.99 -2.68 19.12
N GLU A 825 -29.91 -3.93 19.59
CA GLU A 825 -30.75 -4.41 20.71
C GLU A 825 -30.49 -3.60 21.99
N LYS A 826 -29.21 -3.41 22.36
CA LYS A 826 -28.80 -2.64 23.53
C LYS A 826 -29.18 -1.17 23.39
N TYR A 827 -29.03 -0.61 22.18
CA TYR A 827 -29.47 0.75 21.88
C TYR A 827 -30.97 0.91 22.13
N ALA A 828 -31.80 0.05 21.50
CA ALA A 828 -33.26 0.08 21.62
C ALA A 828 -33.73 -0.11 23.07
N GLN A 829 -33.17 -1.07 23.81
CA GLN A 829 -33.43 -1.25 25.25
C GLN A 829 -33.05 -0.02 26.08
N SER A 830 -31.91 0.63 25.77
CA SER A 830 -31.46 1.81 26.51
C SER A 830 -32.34 3.03 26.24
N ALA A 831 -32.82 3.19 25.00
CA ALA A 831 -33.68 4.30 24.61
C ALA A 831 -35.13 4.09 25.09
N LEU A 832 -35.65 2.87 25.08
CA LEU A 832 -36.92 2.51 25.73
C LEU A 832 -36.96 3.01 27.18
N ARG A 833 -35.91 2.73 27.98
CA ARG A 833 -35.79 3.21 29.37
C ARG A 833 -35.80 4.75 29.46
N ARG A 834 -35.09 5.44 28.56
CA ARG A 834 -35.09 6.92 28.53
C ARG A 834 -36.47 7.49 28.21
N TYR A 835 -37.24 6.87 27.32
CA TYR A 835 -38.59 7.30 27.02
C TYR A 835 -39.54 7.04 28.20
N ASP A 836 -39.41 5.90 28.90
CA ASP A 836 -40.13 5.62 30.14
C ASP A 836 -39.85 6.66 31.23
N ASP A 837 -38.57 6.97 31.48
CA ASP A 837 -38.17 7.98 32.45
C ASP A 837 -38.75 9.36 32.12
N ARG A 838 -38.75 9.75 30.83
CA ARG A 838 -39.34 11.02 30.36
C ARG A 838 -40.86 11.06 30.50
N LEU A 839 -41.57 9.98 30.17
CA LEU A 839 -43.01 9.87 30.41
C LEU A 839 -43.33 9.98 31.91
N LEU A 840 -42.54 9.31 32.76
CA LEU A 840 -42.70 9.36 34.20
C LEU A 840 -42.43 10.77 34.76
N GLU A 841 -41.39 11.47 34.28
CA GLU A 841 -41.10 12.85 34.69
C GLU A 841 -42.24 13.80 34.34
N VAL A 842 -42.72 13.77 33.10
CA VAL A 842 -43.85 14.61 32.64
C VAL A 842 -45.11 14.30 33.45
N LYS A 843 -45.41 13.02 33.70
CA LYS A 843 -46.54 12.57 34.53
C LYS A 843 -46.44 13.08 35.97
N GLN A 844 -45.25 13.03 36.58
CA GLN A 844 -45.00 13.60 37.91
C GLN A 844 -45.14 15.13 37.92
N ASN A 845 -44.65 15.82 36.89
CA ASN A 845 -44.76 17.27 36.77
C ASN A 845 -46.22 17.71 36.58
N MET A 846 -47.03 17.01 35.77
CA MET A 846 -48.47 17.25 35.66
C MET A 846 -49.19 17.03 36.99
N ALA A 847 -48.90 15.94 37.69
CA ALA A 847 -49.49 15.64 39.01
C ALA A 847 -49.16 16.71 40.07
N ARG A 848 -47.91 17.22 40.10
CA ARG A 848 -47.47 18.29 41.02
C ARG A 848 -48.23 19.60 40.84
N HIS A 849 -48.64 19.93 39.62
CA HIS A 849 -49.43 21.13 39.31
C HIS A 849 -50.95 20.91 39.41
N PHE A 850 -51.39 19.83 40.07
CA PHE A 850 -52.80 19.44 40.24
C PHE A 850 -53.58 19.32 38.91
N LEU A 851 -52.87 19.09 37.81
CA LEU A 851 -53.45 18.85 36.49
C LEU A 851 -53.97 17.41 36.43
N THR A 852 -55.11 17.19 37.08
CA THR A 852 -55.76 15.89 37.22
C THR A 852 -56.33 15.37 35.89
N ALA A 853 -56.44 14.05 35.82
CA ALA A 853 -56.68 13.17 34.67
C ALA A 853 -58.05 13.34 33.97
N GLU A 854 -58.38 14.55 33.52
CA GLU A 854 -59.50 14.82 32.60
C GLU A 854 -59.06 15.81 31.49
N MET A 855 -57.75 15.88 31.20
CA MET A 855 -57.20 16.65 30.08
C MET A 855 -57.24 15.79 28.82
N LEU A 856 -58.45 15.46 28.36
CA LEU A 856 -58.74 14.42 27.34
C LEU A 856 -57.81 14.42 26.12
N SER A 857 -57.35 15.59 25.64
CA SER A 857 -56.41 15.67 24.52
C SER A 857 -54.99 15.20 24.87
N VAL A 858 -54.46 15.61 26.03
CA VAL A 858 -53.10 15.25 26.48
C VAL A 858 -53.05 13.80 26.94
N GLU A 859 -54.19 13.27 27.43
CA GLU A 859 -54.31 11.87 27.82
C GLU A 859 -54.41 10.93 26.62
N ALA A 860 -55.12 11.31 25.55
CA ALA A 860 -55.13 10.56 24.30
C ALA A 860 -53.71 10.41 23.70
N GLU A 861 -52.91 11.49 23.74
CA GLU A 861 -51.51 11.47 23.32
C GLU A 861 -50.62 10.63 24.27
N ARG A 862 -50.88 10.67 25.59
CA ARG A 862 -50.20 9.78 26.56
C ARG A 862 -50.48 8.31 26.24
N ASP A 863 -51.74 7.96 26.06
CA ASP A 863 -52.17 6.60 25.82
C ASP A 863 -51.71 6.11 24.44
N GLU A 864 -51.51 6.98 23.45
CA GLU A 864 -50.83 6.68 22.19
C GLU A 864 -49.32 6.39 22.41
N ALA A 865 -48.62 7.21 23.19
CA ALA A 865 -47.20 7.00 23.51
C ALA A 865 -46.97 5.72 24.36
N GLU A 866 -47.78 5.48 25.40
CA GLU A 866 -47.71 4.28 26.24
C GLU A 866 -47.97 3.02 25.36
N ARG A 867 -48.99 3.03 24.49
CA ARG A 867 -49.24 1.92 23.53
C ARG A 867 -48.10 1.70 22.53
N ALA A 868 -47.43 2.75 22.07
CA ALA A 868 -46.31 2.63 21.14
C ALA A 868 -45.07 2.02 21.83
N LEU A 869 -44.78 2.39 23.08
CA LEU A 869 -43.73 1.77 23.88
C LEU A 869 -44.04 0.31 24.24
N ASP A 870 -45.30 -0.01 24.55
CA ASP A 870 -45.72 -1.41 24.78
C ASP A 870 -45.61 -2.27 23.51
N ALA A 871 -45.95 -1.71 22.34
CA ALA A 871 -45.72 -2.39 21.06
C ALA A 871 -44.22 -2.64 20.80
N LEU A 872 -43.35 -1.68 21.12
CA LEU A 872 -41.90 -1.82 21.03
C LEU A 872 -41.37 -2.89 22.00
N ARG A 873 -41.83 -2.93 23.25
CA ARG A 873 -41.52 -3.99 24.24
C ARG A 873 -41.89 -5.38 23.70
N LEU A 874 -43.12 -5.54 23.22
CA LEU A 874 -43.64 -6.79 22.65
C LEU A 874 -42.92 -7.26 21.38
N LEU A 875 -42.13 -6.39 20.74
CA LEU A 875 -41.23 -6.76 19.64
C LEU A 875 -39.82 -7.07 20.13
N LEU A 876 -39.30 -6.34 21.13
CA LEU A 876 -38.01 -6.61 21.78
C LEU A 876 -38.00 -7.95 22.53
N ASP A 877 -39.15 -8.40 23.07
CA ASP A 877 -39.31 -9.69 23.73
C ASP A 877 -39.39 -10.89 22.76
N ARG A 878 -39.37 -10.67 21.43
CA ARG A 878 -39.44 -11.74 20.43
C ARG A 878 -38.05 -12.27 20.07
N PHE A 879 -37.99 -13.58 19.89
CA PHE A 879 -36.79 -14.28 19.44
C PHE A 879 -37.12 -15.18 18.23
N PRO A 880 -36.45 -15.02 17.07
CA PRO A 880 -35.47 -13.98 16.76
C PRO A 880 -36.12 -12.57 16.71
N LEU A 881 -35.31 -11.54 16.99
CA LEU A 881 -35.71 -10.13 17.03
C LEU A 881 -36.02 -9.60 15.62
N PRO A 882 -37.23 -9.12 15.28
CA PRO A 882 -37.53 -8.66 13.93
C PRO A 882 -36.99 -7.23 13.68
N TYR A 883 -35.73 -7.11 13.22
CA TYR A 883 -34.99 -5.84 13.11
C TYR A 883 -35.82 -4.69 12.52
N GLN A 884 -36.38 -4.90 11.32
CA GLN A 884 -37.11 -3.86 10.59
C GLN A 884 -38.38 -3.42 11.34
N ALA A 885 -39.14 -4.38 11.89
CA ALA A 885 -40.34 -4.08 12.68
C ALA A 885 -40.00 -3.36 13.99
N VAL A 886 -38.89 -3.70 14.64
CA VAL A 886 -38.39 -3.01 15.84
C VAL A 886 -37.96 -1.59 15.49
N LYS A 887 -37.26 -1.37 14.37
CA LYS A 887 -36.83 -0.06 13.88
C LYS A 887 -38.00 0.87 13.54
N GLU A 888 -39.05 0.32 12.92
CA GLU A 888 -40.30 1.04 12.64
C GLU A 888 -41.10 1.34 13.92
N ALA A 889 -41.26 0.35 14.81
CA ALA A 889 -41.92 0.58 16.10
C ALA A 889 -41.14 1.58 16.98
N PHE A 890 -39.82 1.61 16.88
CA PHE A 890 -38.95 2.53 17.59
C PHE A 890 -39.20 3.98 17.14
N SER A 891 -39.22 4.26 15.82
CA SER A 891 -39.48 5.61 15.32
C SER A 891 -40.90 6.09 15.61
N VAL A 892 -41.90 5.18 15.57
CA VAL A 892 -43.28 5.47 15.99
C VAL A 892 -43.36 5.76 17.50
N ALA A 893 -42.65 5.01 18.34
CA ALA A 893 -42.60 5.25 19.78
C ALA A 893 -41.94 6.59 20.11
N GLU A 894 -40.77 6.88 19.52
CA GLU A 894 -40.07 8.16 19.67
C GLU A 894 -40.96 9.35 19.27
N ALA A 895 -41.55 9.31 18.07
CA ALA A 895 -42.42 10.37 17.58
C ALA A 895 -43.70 10.55 18.42
N SER A 896 -44.18 9.50 19.10
CA SER A 896 -45.35 9.58 19.98
C SER A 896 -45.00 10.14 21.36
N VAL A 897 -43.87 9.72 21.92
CA VAL A 897 -43.34 10.25 23.19
C VAL A 897 -42.98 11.72 23.05
N GLU A 898 -42.30 12.13 21.97
CA GLU A 898 -41.95 13.55 21.75
C GLU A 898 -43.18 14.45 21.57
N ARG A 899 -44.21 13.99 20.85
CA ARG A 899 -45.49 14.70 20.73
C ARG A 899 -46.11 14.94 22.10
N TYR A 900 -46.28 13.87 22.89
CA TYR A 900 -46.86 13.96 24.24
C TYR A 900 -46.03 14.85 25.17
N VAL A 901 -44.71 14.65 25.25
CA VAL A 901 -43.81 15.44 26.11
C VAL A 901 -43.90 16.92 25.74
N THR A 902 -43.89 17.25 24.45
CA THR A 902 -44.03 18.63 23.96
C THR A 902 -45.38 19.23 24.34
N ARG A 903 -46.50 18.54 24.05
CA ARG A 903 -47.85 19.05 24.32
C ARG A 903 -48.14 19.19 25.82
N ALA A 904 -47.70 18.24 26.63
CA ALA A 904 -47.82 18.28 28.08
C ALA A 904 -47.00 19.42 28.69
N THR A 905 -45.77 19.64 28.21
CA THR A 905 -44.91 20.75 28.68
C THR A 905 -45.51 22.11 28.31
N GLN A 906 -45.96 22.30 27.06
CA GLN A 906 -46.68 23.51 26.64
C GLN A 906 -47.92 23.76 27.51
N THR A 907 -48.68 22.71 27.83
CA THR A 907 -49.89 22.78 28.66
C THR A 907 -49.55 23.18 30.11
N LEU A 908 -48.47 22.63 30.67
CA LEU A 908 -47.93 23.01 31.97
C LEU A 908 -47.48 24.47 32.02
N ASP A 909 -46.78 24.96 30.99
CA ASP A 909 -46.33 26.36 30.93
C ASP A 909 -47.49 27.33 30.73
N HIS A 910 -48.51 26.95 29.95
CA HIS A 910 -49.77 27.69 29.85
C HIS A 910 -50.48 27.79 31.20
N ALA A 911 -50.53 26.70 31.96
CA ALA A 911 -51.12 26.70 33.31
C ALA A 911 -50.31 27.61 34.26
N ARG A 912 -49.00 27.40 34.38
CA ARG A 912 -48.10 28.20 35.25
C ARG A 912 -48.16 29.70 34.93
N TYR A 913 -48.16 30.08 33.65
CA TYR A 913 -48.27 31.47 33.25
C TYR A 913 -49.62 32.07 33.64
N ALA A 914 -50.72 31.37 33.35
CA ALA A 914 -52.07 31.82 33.70
C ALA A 914 -52.23 31.98 35.22
N GLU A 915 -51.81 30.99 36.00
CA GLU A 915 -51.80 30.98 37.47
C GLU A 915 -51.02 32.18 38.04
N MET A 916 -49.76 32.37 37.60
CA MET A 916 -48.91 33.49 38.02
C MET A 916 -49.59 34.85 37.78
N VAL A 917 -50.17 35.05 36.59
CA VAL A 917 -50.82 36.31 36.22
C VAL A 917 -52.13 36.51 36.98
N ILE A 918 -52.95 35.47 37.14
CA ILE A 918 -54.18 35.48 37.95
C ILE A 918 -53.83 35.92 39.38
N HIS A 919 -52.87 35.26 40.04
CA HIS A 919 -52.47 35.61 41.41
C HIS A 919 -51.96 37.06 41.51
N ARG A 920 -51.11 37.49 40.57
CA ARG A 920 -50.52 38.85 40.58
C ARG A 920 -51.55 39.96 40.31
N LEU A 921 -52.58 39.68 39.52
CA LEU A 921 -53.61 40.65 39.14
C LEU A 921 -54.88 40.59 39.99
N ASN A 922 -55.12 39.53 40.78
CA ASN A 922 -56.32 39.40 41.62
C ASN A 922 -56.51 40.60 42.58
N ARG A 923 -55.42 41.21 43.07
CA ARG A 923 -55.47 42.44 43.89
C ARG A 923 -56.08 43.66 43.17
N PHE A 924 -56.04 43.71 41.83
CA PHE A 924 -56.62 44.80 41.04
C PHE A 924 -58.06 44.53 40.61
N ARG A 925 -58.60 43.32 40.88
CA ARG A 925 -59.94 42.86 40.44
C ARG A 925 -61.09 43.78 40.86
N LEU A 926 -60.96 44.42 42.03
CA LEU A 926 -61.97 45.36 42.57
C LEU A 926 -61.70 46.82 42.15
N HIS A 927 -60.48 47.13 41.68
CA HIS A 927 -60.06 48.51 41.38
C HIS A 927 -60.21 48.85 39.90
N ASP A 928 -60.03 47.90 38.99
CA ASP A 928 -60.34 48.06 37.56
C ASP A 928 -61.28 46.95 37.07
N PRO A 929 -62.50 47.28 36.61
CA PRO A 929 -63.48 46.28 36.16
C PRO A 929 -63.09 45.56 34.86
N TYR A 930 -62.24 46.14 34.01
CA TYR A 930 -61.74 45.49 32.79
C TYR A 930 -60.68 44.44 33.13
N ILE A 931 -59.73 44.77 34.03
CA ILE A 931 -58.76 43.80 34.56
C ILE A 931 -59.51 42.70 35.30
N GLY A 932 -60.45 43.05 36.20
CA GLY A 932 -61.26 42.10 36.95
C GLY A 932 -62.08 41.15 36.06
N ARG A 933 -62.62 41.64 34.93
CA ARG A 933 -63.32 40.82 33.94
C ARG A 933 -62.39 39.80 33.29
N TYR A 934 -61.21 40.20 32.82
CA TYR A 934 -60.27 39.28 32.16
C TYR A 934 -59.65 38.28 33.14
N VAL A 935 -59.32 38.69 34.37
CA VAL A 935 -58.85 37.78 35.43
C VAL A 935 -59.94 36.74 35.76
N MET A 936 -61.21 37.15 35.86
CA MET A 936 -62.32 36.20 36.09
C MET A 936 -62.54 35.24 34.91
N GLN A 937 -62.36 35.70 33.66
CA GLN A 937 -62.39 34.82 32.49
C GLN A 937 -61.22 33.82 32.49
N ALA A 938 -60.02 34.28 32.84
CA ALA A 938 -58.84 33.41 32.98
C ALA A 938 -59.03 32.38 34.11
N GLU A 939 -59.54 32.78 35.28
CA GLU A 939 -59.88 31.89 36.39
C GLU A 939 -60.91 30.82 36.01
N ASN A 940 -61.97 31.20 35.29
CA ASN A 940 -62.97 30.24 34.83
C ASN A 940 -62.34 29.23 33.85
N CYS A 941 -61.64 29.71 32.82
CA CYS A 941 -60.93 28.82 31.89
C CYS A 941 -59.88 27.93 32.58
N PHE A 942 -59.23 28.42 33.64
CA PHE A 942 -58.27 27.65 34.43
C PHE A 942 -58.96 26.53 35.24
N ARG A 943 -60.11 26.83 35.88
CA ARG A 943 -60.96 25.83 36.56
C ARG A 943 -61.52 24.79 35.59
N ASP A 944 -61.91 25.22 34.40
CA ASP A 944 -62.36 24.37 33.29
C ASP A 944 -61.20 23.61 32.61
N ARG A 945 -59.96 23.72 33.13
CA ARG A 945 -58.71 23.11 32.60
C ARG A 945 -58.39 23.45 31.14
N THR A 946 -58.91 24.57 30.63
CA THR A 946 -58.61 25.07 29.28
C THR A 946 -57.43 26.05 29.29
N PHE A 947 -56.24 25.58 29.71
CA PHE A 947 -55.10 26.46 30.02
C PHE A 947 -54.62 27.35 28.88
N GLU A 948 -54.77 26.93 27.62
CA GLU A 948 -54.50 27.77 26.45
C GLU A 948 -55.40 29.03 26.41
N LYS A 949 -56.70 28.85 26.71
CA LYS A 949 -57.65 29.96 26.85
C LYS A 949 -57.40 30.77 28.12
N ALA A 950 -57.06 30.10 29.23
CA ALA A 950 -56.71 30.77 30.48
C ALA A 950 -55.50 31.68 30.31
N ARG A 951 -54.44 31.21 29.65
CA ARG A 951 -53.25 31.98 29.24
C ARG A 951 -53.66 33.18 28.38
N PHE A 952 -54.46 32.99 27.34
CA PHE A 952 -54.91 34.07 26.47
C PHE A 952 -55.68 35.18 27.22
N TYR A 953 -56.56 34.83 28.15
CA TYR A 953 -57.25 35.82 28.98
C TYR A 953 -56.33 36.47 30.03
N ALA A 954 -55.36 35.72 30.56
CA ALA A 954 -54.33 36.24 31.44
C ALA A 954 -53.42 37.26 30.73
N GLU A 955 -52.93 36.96 29.51
CA GLU A 955 -52.16 37.89 28.68
C GLU A 955 -52.94 39.19 28.40
N LYS A 956 -54.26 39.10 28.15
CA LYS A 956 -55.14 40.29 28.02
C LYS A 956 -55.28 41.08 29.31
N ALA A 957 -55.45 40.43 30.46
CA ALA A 957 -55.49 41.08 31.76
C ALA A 957 -54.16 41.80 32.06
N TRP A 958 -53.04 41.16 31.73
CA TRP A 958 -51.69 41.70 31.91
C TRP A 958 -51.44 42.92 31.02
N ALA A 959 -51.78 42.84 29.74
CA ALA A 959 -51.66 43.95 28.80
C ALA A 959 -52.49 45.18 29.23
N GLU A 960 -53.69 44.97 29.78
CA GLU A 960 -54.52 46.07 30.30
C GLU A 960 -53.92 46.67 31.60
N ALA A 961 -53.41 45.84 32.50
CA ALA A 961 -52.69 46.29 33.70
C ALA A 961 -51.45 47.12 33.35
N GLU A 962 -50.69 46.74 32.33
CA GLU A 962 -49.56 47.53 31.84
C GLU A 962 -49.97 48.88 31.25
N LYS A 963 -51.06 48.94 30.46
CA LYS A 963 -51.58 50.21 29.94
C LYS A 963 -51.96 51.14 31.09
N ARG A 964 -52.66 50.63 32.12
CA ARG A 964 -53.03 51.40 33.31
C ARG A 964 -51.81 51.93 34.04
N LYS A 965 -50.82 51.08 34.31
CA LYS A 965 -49.56 51.51 34.91
C LYS A 965 -48.88 52.62 34.10
N LYS A 966 -48.81 52.48 32.77
CA LYS A 966 -48.24 53.50 31.87
C LYS A 966 -49.04 54.81 31.84
N LEU A 967 -50.34 54.79 32.16
CA LEU A 967 -51.15 56.00 32.31
C LEU A 967 -50.95 56.65 33.69
N GLU A 968 -50.89 55.86 34.77
CA GLU A 968 -50.55 56.35 36.11
C GLU A 968 -49.15 56.98 36.17
N ASP A 969 -48.15 56.33 35.56
CA ASP A 969 -46.77 56.81 35.49
C ASP A 969 -46.58 58.00 34.53
N ARG A 970 -47.62 58.37 33.75
CA ARG A 970 -47.69 59.61 32.97
C ARG A 970 -48.49 60.73 33.65
N ALA A 971 -49.28 60.39 34.67
CA ALA A 971 -50.10 61.33 35.44
C ALA A 971 -49.39 61.81 36.72
N LYS A 972 -48.35 61.08 37.15
CA LYS A 972 -47.35 61.49 38.13
C LYS A 972 -46.27 62.33 37.46
#